data_AF-A0A7C5HAM6-F1
#
_entry.id   AF-A0A7C5HAM6-F1
#
_cell.length_a   1.000
_cell.length_b   1.000
_cell.length_c   1.000
_cell.angle_alpha   90.00
_cell.angle_beta   90.00
_cell.angle_gamma   90.00
#
_symmetry.space_group_name_H-M   'P 1'
#
loop_
_entity.id
_entity.type
_entity.pdbx_description
1 polymer ?
#
loop_
_entity_poly.entity_id
_entity_poly.type
_entity_poly.pdbx_seq_one_letter_code
_entity_poly.pdbx_strand_id
1 'polypeptide(L)'
;MKNPISVVFSFVFMLLLSACVSPNQIENKDENQSNEDNTTAVCIQVITSAYNPQTNEQREFPTPCDVLEGWVVGKPPLETNSTNETNTTQSITAPEDVNETDTNETQETNNSVVCMQVITLAYDPQTNEERDFPTPCDVPEGWVVGTPPDTTPPEITLLGESNVTLNVGDVYVDAGATALDDKDGNLTTYIIIENNVDTSNAGSYVVTYNVSDAAQNMALEVNRTVVVNTSEVKVYGTLGKHKVTRYPDVGLQDDYVVYYPQDTITEDMPIVLFLEGGGSSPKIDDYRGVMHFMASQGYFVIGAESGESYDSGFAASICERALNVAKTSHNLSLKKLLVMGHSQGGGQAFYVMKHLQERGYGEDASLVLSIDGWIAFNMNEKDLNDLESDVAFVQMNGVDGTGTDPRIHLSIWNHSDKAKRYFFILPQNDHGYVAGDLENILQKEDLLLIVDAVADDLFSTSSQGYASIPQANKSTYADIYAALQTEDQYSADCAGAAYNASTQLNLYDMDYCSMRQFTSIATDQSVLKPLYLASYNEPYFGTTVTRITDREVQTGNAQPYPKTQAWNSDMTLIRLGYRLYDATNFVENPITQNQLIDGQLTEMKWSTKEPNLFYGINNRLSTHYRFTKATIGTNTITYTYPIAFSKEIYDEFLLGKYEGNIDLDEKYVVFAARKKEMNFLTAIVYDIENNTTIIKDLTHVKWYKEDVEGNFVVDSGENNQIFDWISVSPLGKSILINWQDEPENPNTEIRASIDQYDMQLNFIRKLADHGNHGDMGLDENGKEVYVQFGFGNDREGNNNRAIWSYPLDGTQRIELLPSKYGGGHVSCRNYRQNGWCYLSTSQEGFREALGVKLDGTGAVKRFAQTHFLNDGGNGDGANAIVSPDGTQMIFKSNWAENGGIWDSYHVKF
;
A
#
# COMPACT_ATOMS: atom_id res chain seq x y z
N MET A 1 -42.92 -9.38 42.48
CA MET A 1 -44.21 -10.06 42.75
C MET A 1 -44.78 -10.54 41.41
N LYS A 2 -45.54 -11.64 41.39
CA LYS A 2 -46.36 -12.14 40.25
C LYS A 2 -45.64 -12.42 38.91
N ASN A 3 -45.26 -13.69 38.74
CA ASN A 3 -45.56 -14.61 37.63
C ASN A 3 -46.06 -14.05 36.27
N PRO A 4 -45.72 -14.77 35.19
CA PRO A 4 -46.72 -15.49 34.38
C PRO A 4 -46.79 -17.00 34.72
N ILE A 5 -47.85 -17.68 34.28
CA ILE A 5 -48.08 -19.12 34.47
C ILE A 5 -48.22 -19.79 33.09
N SER A 6 -47.71 -21.02 32.99
CA SER A 6 -47.75 -21.89 31.80
C SER A 6 -49.18 -22.30 31.38
N VAL A 7 -49.39 -22.68 30.11
CA VAL A 7 -49.77 -24.07 29.72
C VAL A 7 -50.07 -24.17 28.20
N VAL A 8 -49.23 -24.98 27.54
CA VAL A 8 -49.49 -25.93 26.43
C VAL A 8 -50.88 -25.95 25.77
N PHE A 9 -50.89 -25.91 24.44
CA PHE A 9 -51.67 -26.90 23.65
C PHE A 9 -50.87 -27.38 22.43
N SER A 10 -51.07 -28.63 22.04
CA SER A 10 -50.41 -29.29 20.91
C SER A 10 -51.41 -30.24 20.24
N PHE A 11 -51.40 -30.32 18.91
CA PHE A 11 -51.90 -31.47 18.16
C PHE A 11 -51.22 -31.57 16.78
N VAL A 12 -51.07 -32.79 16.30
CA VAL A 12 -50.37 -33.17 15.05
C VAL A 12 -51.28 -34.13 14.26
N PHE A 13 -50.98 -34.32 12.96
CA PHE A 13 -51.55 -35.23 11.94
C PHE A 13 -52.47 -34.57 10.88
N MET A 14 -52.41 -34.93 9.58
CA MET A 14 -51.32 -35.49 8.76
C MET A 14 -51.74 -35.64 7.27
N LEU A 15 -50.74 -35.81 6.39
CA LEU A 15 -50.70 -36.74 5.23
C LEU A 15 -51.39 -36.43 3.87
N LEU A 16 -50.56 -36.60 2.82
CA LEU A 16 -50.84 -37.09 1.44
C LEU A 16 -51.40 -36.07 0.42
N LEU A 17 -50.99 -36.05 -0.87
CA LEU A 17 -50.12 -36.97 -1.64
C LEU A 17 -49.43 -36.30 -2.86
N SER A 18 -48.15 -36.63 -3.10
CA SER A 18 -47.50 -36.93 -4.41
C SER A 18 -47.47 -35.90 -5.59
N ALA A 19 -46.45 -35.86 -6.47
CA ALA A 19 -45.04 -36.34 -6.43
C ALA A 19 -44.28 -35.96 -7.75
N CYS A 20 -42.96 -35.80 -7.65
CA CYS A 20 -41.91 -36.21 -8.61
C CYS A 20 -41.71 -35.57 -10.02
N VAL A 21 -40.45 -35.10 -10.22
CA VAL A 21 -39.52 -35.43 -11.35
C VAL A 21 -39.66 -34.69 -12.70
N SER A 22 -38.93 -33.55 -12.82
CA SER A 22 -37.63 -33.32 -13.53
C SER A 22 -37.19 -34.22 -14.72
N PRO A 23 -36.06 -33.93 -15.43
CA PRO A 23 -35.31 -32.66 -15.71
C PRO A 23 -34.95 -32.46 -17.23
N ASN A 24 -34.33 -31.32 -17.62
CA ASN A 24 -32.96 -31.25 -18.23
C ASN A 24 -32.60 -30.02 -19.11
N GLN A 25 -31.55 -29.29 -18.67
CA GLN A 25 -30.26 -29.01 -19.38
C GLN A 25 -30.09 -28.06 -20.60
N ILE A 26 -28.98 -27.29 -20.52
CA ILE A 26 -28.01 -26.84 -21.58
C ILE A 26 -28.14 -25.45 -22.26
N GLU A 27 -27.28 -24.53 -21.75
CA GLU A 27 -26.30 -23.61 -22.40
C GLU A 27 -26.66 -22.45 -23.37
N ASN A 28 -26.36 -21.23 -22.90
CA ASN A 28 -25.44 -20.21 -23.45
C ASN A 28 -25.47 -19.77 -24.94
N LYS A 29 -25.55 -18.44 -25.19
CA LYS A 29 -24.36 -17.58 -25.45
C LYS A 29 -24.66 -16.08 -25.77
N ASP A 30 -23.96 -15.21 -25.04
CA ASP A 30 -23.08 -14.10 -25.49
C ASP A 30 -23.52 -12.91 -26.42
N GLU A 31 -23.21 -11.70 -25.92
CA GLU A 31 -22.56 -10.53 -26.58
C GLU A 31 -23.32 -9.27 -27.17
N ASN A 32 -22.98 -8.12 -26.54
CA ASN A 32 -22.52 -6.82 -27.10
C ASN A 32 -23.42 -5.76 -27.81
N GLN A 33 -23.74 -4.70 -27.03
CA GLN A 33 -23.52 -3.24 -27.23
C GLN A 33 -23.61 -2.53 -28.61
N SER A 34 -24.24 -1.35 -28.64
CA SER A 34 -23.74 -0.09 -29.29
C SER A 34 -24.60 1.14 -28.92
N ASN A 35 -24.16 2.37 -29.29
CA ASN A 35 -24.58 3.65 -28.68
C ASN A 35 -25.54 4.53 -29.50
N GLU A 36 -26.10 5.51 -28.78
CA GLU A 36 -26.71 6.82 -29.12
C GLU A 36 -26.48 7.43 -30.53
N ASP A 37 -27.50 8.16 -31.05
CA ASP A 37 -27.38 9.62 -31.33
C ASP A 37 -28.77 10.32 -31.42
N ASN A 38 -28.83 11.65 -31.47
CA ASN A 38 -30.02 12.47 -31.18
C ASN A 38 -30.27 13.62 -32.19
N THR A 39 -31.50 13.83 -32.68
CA THR A 39 -31.87 14.96 -33.56
C THR A 39 -33.28 15.51 -33.33
N THR A 40 -33.51 16.80 -33.64
CA THR A 40 -34.75 17.55 -33.37
C THR A 40 -35.37 18.13 -34.66
N ALA A 41 -36.69 18.25 -34.74
CA ALA A 41 -37.42 18.66 -35.95
C ALA A 41 -38.40 19.85 -35.76
N VAL A 42 -38.80 20.49 -36.86
CA VAL A 42 -39.72 21.65 -36.92
C VAL A 42 -40.73 21.47 -38.06
N CYS A 43 -41.98 21.91 -37.89
CA CYS A 43 -43.11 21.61 -38.80
C CYS A 43 -43.60 22.82 -39.63
N ILE A 44 -44.25 22.52 -40.77
CA ILE A 44 -45.00 23.47 -41.62
C ILE A 44 -46.32 22.80 -42.09
N GLN A 45 -47.38 23.58 -42.28
CA GLN A 45 -48.74 23.12 -42.60
C GLN A 45 -49.08 23.23 -44.10
N VAL A 46 -49.94 22.34 -44.61
CA VAL A 46 -50.46 22.33 -46.00
C VAL A 46 -51.65 23.30 -46.14
N ILE A 47 -51.93 23.76 -47.37
CA ILE A 47 -53.05 24.66 -47.72
C ILE A 47 -53.73 24.16 -49.01
N THR A 48 -55.06 24.26 -49.08
CA THR A 48 -55.94 23.78 -50.17
C THR A 48 -56.76 24.93 -50.78
N SER A 49 -56.61 25.19 -52.08
CA SER A 49 -57.40 26.23 -52.78
C SER A 49 -58.74 25.69 -53.33
N ALA A 50 -59.83 26.47 -53.21
CA ALA A 50 -61.17 26.15 -53.72
C ALA A 50 -61.92 27.40 -54.20
N TYR A 51 -62.88 27.24 -55.13
CA TYR A 51 -63.66 28.34 -55.71
C TYR A 51 -65.18 28.11 -55.60
N ASN A 52 -65.95 29.20 -55.61
CA ASN A 52 -67.40 29.15 -55.63
C ASN A 52 -67.93 29.20 -57.08
N PRO A 53 -68.60 28.16 -57.59
CA PRO A 53 -69.09 28.13 -58.98
C PRO A 53 -70.30 29.05 -59.26
N GLN A 54 -70.88 29.70 -58.24
CA GLN A 54 -71.97 30.68 -58.41
C GLN A 54 -71.47 32.13 -58.42
N THR A 55 -70.30 32.43 -57.83
CA THR A 55 -69.73 33.79 -57.75
C THR A 55 -68.36 33.96 -58.40
N ASN A 56 -67.69 32.86 -58.77
CA ASN A 56 -66.28 32.80 -59.19
C ASN A 56 -65.27 33.39 -58.17
N GLU A 57 -65.67 33.56 -56.91
CA GLU A 57 -64.73 33.88 -55.83
C GLU A 57 -63.84 32.66 -55.55
N GLN A 58 -62.54 32.88 -55.29
CA GLN A 58 -61.59 31.82 -54.92
C GLN A 58 -60.94 32.13 -53.56
N ARG A 59 -60.76 31.08 -52.74
CA ARG A 59 -60.15 31.14 -51.40
C ARG A 59 -59.25 29.95 -51.16
N GLU A 60 -58.48 30.04 -50.09
CA GLU A 60 -57.64 28.95 -49.59
C GLU A 60 -58.06 28.56 -48.17
N PHE A 61 -57.94 27.27 -47.89
CA PHE A 61 -58.47 26.56 -46.73
C PHE A 61 -57.36 25.66 -46.15
N PRO A 62 -57.27 25.44 -44.83
CA PRO A 62 -56.19 24.61 -44.27
C PRO A 62 -56.19 23.17 -44.83
N THR A 63 -57.36 22.54 -44.90
CA THR A 63 -57.55 21.19 -45.47
C THR A 63 -58.68 21.19 -46.51
N PRO A 64 -58.82 20.13 -47.32
CA PRO A 64 -59.99 19.94 -48.19
C PRO A 64 -61.32 19.87 -47.41
N CYS A 65 -61.28 19.49 -46.12
CA CYS A 65 -62.45 19.36 -45.26
C CYS A 65 -62.99 20.72 -44.75
N ASP A 66 -62.14 21.75 -44.74
CA ASP A 66 -62.53 23.12 -44.33
C ASP A 66 -63.25 23.91 -45.45
N VAL A 67 -63.33 23.34 -46.66
CA VAL A 67 -63.91 23.98 -47.84
C VAL A 67 -65.42 24.15 -47.66
N LEU A 68 -65.88 25.40 -47.69
CA LEU A 68 -67.28 25.76 -47.43
C LEU A 68 -68.25 25.04 -48.37
N GLU A 69 -69.38 24.58 -47.83
CA GLU A 69 -70.40 23.86 -48.58
C GLU A 69 -70.86 24.64 -49.84
N GLY A 70 -70.90 23.96 -50.98
CA GLY A 70 -71.18 24.57 -52.29
C GLY A 70 -69.98 25.19 -53.02
N TRP A 71 -68.78 25.21 -52.41
CA TRP A 71 -67.52 25.50 -53.11
C TRP A 71 -66.91 24.21 -53.68
N VAL A 72 -66.01 24.36 -54.66
CA VAL A 72 -65.37 23.26 -55.40
C VAL A 72 -63.85 23.41 -55.31
N VAL A 73 -63.16 22.34 -54.89
CA VAL A 73 -61.69 22.31 -54.80
C VAL A 73 -61.05 22.54 -56.18
N GLY A 74 -60.01 23.39 -56.23
CA GLY A 74 -59.32 23.76 -57.47
C GLY A 74 -59.59 25.20 -57.92
N LYS A 75 -59.49 25.43 -59.24
CA LYS A 75 -59.67 26.73 -59.92
C LYS A 75 -60.90 26.70 -60.85
N PRO A 76 -61.57 27.85 -61.09
CA PRO A 76 -62.67 27.93 -62.04
C PRO A 76 -62.23 27.58 -63.47
N PRO A 77 -63.11 27.02 -64.31
CA PRO A 77 -62.86 26.92 -65.74
C PRO A 77 -62.79 28.31 -66.38
N LEU A 78 -61.81 28.53 -67.26
CA LEU A 78 -61.67 29.78 -68.00
C LEU A 78 -62.76 29.87 -69.08
N GLU A 79 -63.73 30.76 -68.87
CA GLU A 79 -64.72 31.09 -69.91
C GLU A 79 -64.12 31.89 -71.05
N THR A 80 -64.73 31.71 -72.22
CA THR A 80 -64.54 32.53 -73.40
C THR A 80 -65.92 33.13 -73.75
N ASN A 81 -66.07 34.46 -73.74
CA ASN A 81 -67.33 35.22 -73.97
C ASN A 81 -67.19 36.24 -75.12
N SER A 82 -67.98 36.23 -76.20
CA SER A 82 -69.26 35.57 -76.47
C SER A 82 -69.22 34.78 -77.81
N THR A 83 -68.51 33.64 -77.91
CA THR A 83 -67.79 32.95 -76.82
C THR A 83 -66.28 32.92 -77.07
N ASN A 84 -65.68 34.12 -77.06
CA ASN A 84 -64.25 34.41 -77.23
C ASN A 84 -63.52 34.72 -75.92
N GLU A 85 -62.30 34.21 -75.75
CA GLU A 85 -61.13 35.09 -75.64
C GLU A 85 -59.86 34.27 -75.77
N THR A 86 -59.26 34.43 -76.95
CA THR A 86 -57.88 34.13 -77.23
C THR A 86 -56.95 34.71 -76.16
N ASN A 87 -56.11 33.87 -75.54
CA ASN A 87 -54.72 33.79 -76.02
C ASN A 87 -53.91 32.63 -75.42
N THR A 88 -52.98 32.19 -76.27
CA THR A 88 -51.68 31.53 -76.04
C THR A 88 -51.16 31.43 -74.59
N THR A 89 -50.38 30.40 -74.22
CA THR A 89 -49.22 29.90 -74.99
C THR A 89 -48.77 28.48 -74.59
N GLN A 90 -48.25 27.71 -75.57
CA GLN A 90 -47.12 26.74 -75.48
C GLN A 90 -47.05 25.73 -74.30
N SER A 91 -47.10 24.41 -74.53
CA SER A 91 -46.03 23.52 -75.09
C SER A 91 -44.85 23.28 -74.12
N ILE A 92 -44.17 22.12 -74.11
CA ILE A 92 -44.12 21.05 -75.11
C ILE A 92 -43.85 19.66 -74.49
N THR A 93 -43.90 18.63 -75.33
CA THR A 93 -43.61 17.21 -75.08
C THR A 93 -42.14 16.89 -74.72
N ALA A 94 -41.89 15.62 -74.34
CA ALA A 94 -40.60 14.90 -74.45
C ALA A 94 -40.04 14.88 -75.90
N PRO A 95 -38.86 14.27 -76.25
CA PRO A 95 -37.86 13.46 -75.50
C PRO A 95 -36.55 14.26 -75.26
N GLU A 96 -35.28 13.79 -75.15
CA GLU A 96 -34.46 12.57 -75.45
C GLU A 96 -33.42 12.38 -74.32
N ASP A 97 -32.90 11.21 -73.89
CA ASP A 97 -32.40 9.94 -74.49
C ASP A 97 -30.86 9.91 -74.71
N VAL A 98 -30.21 8.76 -74.45
CA VAL A 98 -28.81 8.34 -74.78
C VAL A 98 -27.57 8.93 -74.03
N ASN A 99 -26.77 8.01 -73.45
CA ASN A 99 -25.31 7.93 -73.16
C ASN A 99 -24.45 8.99 -72.40
N GLU A 100 -23.72 8.44 -71.41
CA GLU A 100 -22.26 8.53 -71.13
C GLU A 100 -21.54 9.81 -70.63
N THR A 101 -20.56 9.53 -69.75
CA THR A 101 -19.34 10.30 -69.42
C THR A 101 -19.45 11.68 -68.74
N ASP A 102 -19.25 11.66 -67.41
CA ASP A 102 -18.03 12.16 -66.76
C ASP A 102 -17.59 13.62 -67.00
N THR A 103 -17.81 14.50 -66.01
CA THR A 103 -16.71 15.21 -65.28
C THR A 103 -17.20 16.15 -64.16
N ASN A 104 -16.34 16.27 -63.13
CA ASN A 104 -16.11 17.40 -62.20
C ASN A 104 -17.20 18.00 -61.27
N GLU A 105 -16.90 17.83 -59.97
CA GLU A 105 -16.77 18.89 -58.94
C GLU A 105 -17.99 19.55 -58.26
N THR A 106 -18.00 19.35 -56.92
CA THR A 106 -18.42 20.28 -55.84
C THR A 106 -19.90 20.70 -55.68
N GLN A 107 -20.40 20.41 -54.48
CA GLN A 107 -21.37 21.19 -53.68
C GLN A 107 -22.42 22.05 -54.43
N GLU A 108 -23.69 21.65 -54.37
CA GLU A 108 -24.58 22.21 -53.34
C GLU A 108 -25.86 21.37 -53.13
N THR A 109 -26.69 21.81 -52.19
CA THR A 109 -27.91 21.17 -51.68
C THR A 109 -29.06 21.13 -52.70
N ASN A 110 -30.03 20.23 -52.51
CA ASN A 110 -31.43 20.63 -52.25
C ASN A 110 -32.38 19.46 -51.89
N ASN A 111 -33.13 19.66 -50.80
CA ASN A 111 -34.39 19.04 -50.38
C ASN A 111 -34.98 17.84 -51.15
N SER A 112 -34.79 16.64 -50.59
CA SER A 112 -35.78 15.56 -50.71
C SER A 112 -37.00 15.90 -49.84
N VAL A 113 -38.07 16.42 -50.44
CA VAL A 113 -39.31 16.77 -49.71
C VAL A 113 -40.06 15.50 -49.32
N VAL A 114 -40.05 15.16 -48.02
CA VAL A 114 -40.91 14.12 -47.46
C VAL A 114 -42.32 14.68 -47.26
N CYS A 115 -43.28 14.17 -48.03
CA CYS A 115 -44.70 14.48 -47.81
C CYS A 115 -45.23 13.67 -46.62
N MET A 116 -45.29 14.29 -45.42
CA MET A 116 -46.03 13.70 -44.30
C MET A 116 -47.53 13.74 -44.58
N GLN A 117 -48.10 12.57 -44.85
CA GLN A 117 -49.54 12.36 -44.84
C GLN A 117 -49.99 12.28 -43.37
N VAL A 118 -51.08 12.96 -43.00
CA VAL A 118 -51.56 13.03 -41.61
C VAL A 118 -52.36 11.77 -41.27
N ILE A 119 -51.63 10.66 -41.16
CA ILE A 119 -52.20 9.38 -40.75
C ILE A 119 -52.84 9.56 -39.37
N THR A 120 -54.13 9.26 -39.32
CA THR A 120 -54.93 9.29 -38.09
C THR A 120 -55.18 7.86 -37.68
N LEU A 121 -54.49 7.43 -36.61
CA LEU A 121 -54.70 6.14 -36.00
C LEU A 121 -56.07 6.12 -35.30
N ALA A 122 -56.88 5.11 -35.58
CA ALA A 122 -58.13 4.88 -34.88
C ALA A 122 -58.37 3.38 -34.67
N TYR A 123 -59.11 3.05 -33.61
CA TYR A 123 -59.48 1.66 -33.28
C TYR A 123 -61.00 1.48 -33.18
N ASP A 124 -61.47 0.27 -33.47
CA ASP A 124 -62.85 -0.15 -33.27
C ASP A 124 -63.06 -0.64 -31.82
N PRO A 125 -63.87 0.04 -30.98
CA PRO A 125 -64.12 -0.39 -29.61
C PRO A 125 -65.01 -1.64 -29.48
N GLN A 126 -65.50 -2.23 -30.57
CA GLN A 126 -66.28 -3.47 -30.59
C GLN A 126 -65.46 -4.68 -31.08
N THR A 127 -64.47 -4.49 -31.96
CA THR A 127 -63.63 -5.58 -32.49
C THR A 127 -62.19 -5.53 -31.98
N ASN A 128 -61.77 -4.42 -31.37
CA ASN A 128 -60.39 -4.13 -30.97
C ASN A 128 -59.40 -4.12 -32.17
N GLU A 129 -59.90 -3.87 -33.38
CA GLU A 129 -59.10 -3.73 -34.60
C GLU A 129 -58.58 -2.29 -34.73
N GLU A 130 -57.29 -2.13 -35.04
CA GLU A 130 -56.58 -0.86 -35.18
C GLU A 130 -56.22 -0.62 -36.66
N ARG A 131 -56.42 0.61 -37.18
CA ARG A 131 -56.07 0.97 -38.57
C ARG A 131 -55.65 2.42 -38.73
N ASP A 132 -54.79 2.61 -39.72
CA ASP A 132 -54.38 3.92 -40.26
C ASP A 132 -55.44 4.50 -41.20
N PHE A 133 -55.88 5.74 -40.93
CA PHE A 133 -56.79 6.49 -41.80
C PHE A 133 -56.10 7.74 -42.40
N PRO A 134 -56.36 8.11 -43.68
CA PRO A 134 -55.66 9.24 -44.32
C PRO A 134 -55.88 10.62 -43.67
N THR A 135 -57.00 10.82 -42.97
CA THR A 135 -57.35 11.98 -42.16
C THR A 135 -58.31 11.58 -41.02
N PRO A 136 -58.58 12.44 -40.01
CA PRO A 136 -59.59 12.17 -39.00
C PRO A 136 -61.04 12.13 -39.52
N CYS A 137 -61.27 12.56 -40.77
CA CYS A 137 -62.58 12.53 -41.41
C CYS A 137 -62.85 11.21 -42.15
N ASP A 138 -61.81 10.39 -42.37
CA ASP A 138 -61.93 9.07 -43.02
C ASP A 138 -62.18 7.93 -42.00
N VAL A 139 -62.16 8.25 -40.71
CA VAL A 139 -62.40 7.32 -39.59
C VAL A 139 -63.90 6.93 -39.55
N PRO A 140 -64.26 5.63 -39.59
CA PRO A 140 -65.65 5.19 -39.62
C PRO A 140 -66.45 5.61 -38.38
N GLU A 141 -67.74 5.93 -38.56
CA GLU A 141 -68.64 6.30 -37.47
C GLU A 141 -68.78 5.15 -36.45
N GLY A 142 -68.19 5.34 -35.27
CA GLY A 142 -68.10 4.34 -34.20
C GLY A 142 -66.68 3.95 -33.79
N TRP A 143 -65.68 4.24 -34.63
CA TRP A 143 -64.26 4.09 -34.29
C TRP A 143 -63.77 5.31 -33.47
N VAL A 144 -62.74 5.11 -32.65
CA VAL A 144 -62.20 6.13 -31.74
C VAL A 144 -60.80 6.53 -32.18
N VAL A 145 -60.54 7.83 -32.29
CA VAL A 145 -59.23 8.40 -32.67
C VAL A 145 -58.27 8.39 -31.48
N GLY A 146 -57.06 7.88 -31.72
CA GLY A 146 -56.04 7.66 -30.69
C GLY A 146 -55.67 6.19 -30.56
N THR A 147 -54.63 5.90 -29.79
CA THR A 147 -54.28 4.53 -29.37
C THR A 147 -55.34 3.98 -28.42
N PRO A 148 -55.51 2.64 -28.32
CA PRO A 148 -56.28 2.04 -27.24
C PRO A 148 -55.68 2.44 -25.87
N PRO A 149 -56.51 2.56 -24.81
CA PRO A 149 -56.03 2.92 -23.48
C PRO A 149 -55.05 1.87 -22.95
N ASP A 150 -54.05 2.30 -22.17
CA ASP A 150 -53.11 1.34 -21.63
C ASP A 150 -53.69 0.49 -20.51
N THR A 151 -53.35 -0.79 -20.54
CA THR A 151 -53.78 -1.83 -19.60
C THR A 151 -52.71 -2.89 -19.38
N THR A 152 -51.53 -2.77 -20.02
CA THR A 152 -50.38 -3.66 -19.77
C THR A 152 -49.64 -3.12 -18.54
N PRO A 153 -49.37 -3.92 -17.50
CA PRO A 153 -48.48 -3.50 -16.42
C PRO A 153 -47.01 -3.78 -16.75
N PRO A 154 -46.07 -2.94 -16.30
CA PRO A 154 -44.64 -3.19 -16.52
C PRO A 154 -44.13 -4.50 -15.89
N GLU A 155 -43.14 -5.12 -16.53
CA GLU A 155 -42.44 -6.30 -16.02
C GLU A 155 -41.12 -5.90 -15.34
N ILE A 156 -40.96 -6.29 -14.07
CA ILE A 156 -39.73 -6.08 -13.29
C ILE A 156 -38.86 -7.35 -13.34
N THR A 157 -37.58 -7.19 -13.69
CA THR A 157 -36.57 -8.26 -13.63
C THR A 157 -35.53 -7.95 -12.56
N LEU A 158 -35.38 -8.82 -11.56
CA LEU A 158 -34.39 -8.67 -10.49
C LEU A 158 -32.95 -8.88 -11.03
N LEU A 159 -32.01 -8.03 -10.63
CA LEU A 159 -30.59 -8.20 -10.95
C LEU A 159 -29.88 -8.92 -9.79
N GLY A 160 -29.28 -10.07 -10.04
CA GLY A 160 -28.66 -10.92 -9.00
C GLY A 160 -29.65 -11.82 -8.26
N GLU A 161 -29.21 -12.45 -7.17
CA GLU A 161 -29.98 -13.51 -6.49
C GLU A 161 -31.28 -13.00 -5.83
N SER A 162 -32.33 -13.83 -5.83
CA SER A 162 -33.62 -13.52 -5.18
C SER A 162 -33.68 -13.85 -3.69
N ASN A 163 -32.69 -14.58 -3.17
CA ASN A 163 -32.55 -14.90 -1.75
C ASN A 163 -31.08 -14.81 -1.33
N VAL A 164 -30.71 -13.73 -0.63
CA VAL A 164 -29.34 -13.48 -0.15
C VAL A 164 -29.22 -13.96 1.29
N THR A 165 -28.10 -14.58 1.65
CA THR A 165 -27.82 -15.02 3.03
C THR A 165 -26.62 -14.27 3.60
N LEU A 166 -26.75 -13.78 4.82
CA LEU A 166 -25.78 -12.97 5.56
C LEU A 166 -25.66 -13.46 7.01
N ASN A 167 -24.66 -12.99 7.73
CA ASN A 167 -24.55 -13.08 9.19
C ASN A 167 -24.74 -11.70 9.83
N VAL A 168 -24.96 -11.66 11.15
CA VAL A 168 -25.08 -10.39 11.87
C VAL A 168 -23.79 -9.56 11.71
N GLY A 169 -23.93 -8.32 11.27
CA GLY A 169 -22.83 -7.37 11.05
C GLY A 169 -22.23 -7.37 9.65
N ASP A 170 -22.64 -8.28 8.75
CA ASP A 170 -22.19 -8.28 7.36
C ASP A 170 -22.71 -7.04 6.60
N VAL A 171 -21.99 -6.61 5.55
CA VAL A 171 -22.38 -5.45 4.73
C VAL A 171 -23.33 -5.90 3.62
N TYR A 172 -24.57 -5.42 3.65
CA TYR A 172 -25.51 -5.61 2.55
C TYR A 172 -25.41 -4.49 1.53
N VAL A 173 -25.18 -4.85 0.26
CA VAL A 173 -25.32 -3.97 -0.90
C VAL A 173 -26.36 -4.60 -1.82
N ASP A 174 -27.40 -3.84 -2.15
CA ASP A 174 -28.45 -4.34 -3.02
C ASP A 174 -28.05 -4.26 -4.50
N ALA A 175 -28.30 -5.33 -5.25
CA ALA A 175 -27.94 -5.44 -6.66
C ALA A 175 -28.99 -4.83 -7.62
N GLY A 176 -30.15 -4.39 -7.12
CA GLY A 176 -31.18 -3.70 -7.89
C GLY A 176 -32.06 -4.60 -8.76
N ALA A 177 -32.80 -3.96 -9.66
CA ALA A 177 -33.69 -4.54 -10.65
C ALA A 177 -33.77 -3.66 -11.91
N THR A 178 -34.30 -4.20 -13.01
CA THR A 178 -34.70 -3.46 -14.22
C THR A 178 -36.21 -3.57 -14.43
N ALA A 179 -36.78 -2.66 -15.22
CA ALA A 179 -38.20 -2.68 -15.58
C ALA A 179 -38.43 -2.28 -17.03
N LEU A 180 -39.34 -2.99 -17.71
CA LEU A 180 -39.74 -2.77 -19.09
C LEU A 180 -41.27 -2.80 -19.23
N ASP A 181 -41.78 -1.97 -20.14
CA ASP A 181 -43.19 -1.82 -20.47
C ASP A 181 -43.41 -1.88 -21.99
N ASP A 182 -44.62 -2.26 -22.45
CA ASP A 182 -44.90 -2.46 -23.87
C ASP A 182 -45.21 -1.16 -24.66
N LYS A 183 -45.48 -0.03 -23.99
CA LYS A 183 -45.66 1.30 -24.62
C LYS A 183 -44.76 2.38 -24.05
N ASP A 184 -44.53 2.43 -22.74
CA ASP A 184 -43.63 3.41 -22.10
C ASP A 184 -42.15 2.98 -22.13
N GLY A 185 -41.85 1.72 -22.45
CA GLY A 185 -40.49 1.24 -22.67
C GLY A 185 -39.70 1.01 -21.38
N ASN A 186 -38.48 1.57 -21.27
CA ASN A 186 -37.58 1.27 -20.13
C ASN A 186 -37.90 2.14 -18.91
N LEU A 187 -38.53 1.53 -17.91
CA LEU A 187 -38.94 2.18 -16.66
C LEU A 187 -37.97 1.94 -15.49
N THR A 188 -36.78 1.37 -15.74
CA THR A 188 -35.79 1.01 -14.69
C THR A 188 -35.46 2.16 -13.74
N THR A 189 -35.36 3.39 -14.24
CA THR A 189 -35.06 4.59 -13.42
C THR A 189 -36.21 5.08 -12.55
N TYR A 190 -37.40 4.49 -12.68
CA TYR A 190 -38.61 4.82 -11.92
C TYR A 190 -38.99 3.74 -10.90
N ILE A 191 -38.21 2.66 -10.78
CA ILE A 191 -38.43 1.61 -9.77
C ILE A 191 -38.28 2.21 -8.37
N ILE A 192 -39.33 2.06 -7.57
CA ILE A 192 -39.33 2.34 -6.13
C ILE A 192 -38.82 1.08 -5.44
N ILE A 193 -37.73 1.24 -4.67
CA ILE A 193 -37.09 0.15 -3.90
C ILE A 193 -37.31 0.42 -2.42
N GLU A 194 -38.09 -0.42 -1.73
CA GLU A 194 -38.17 -0.39 -0.26
C GLU A 194 -37.17 -1.38 0.33
N ASN A 195 -36.00 -0.88 0.74
CA ASN A 195 -34.96 -1.67 1.40
C ASN A 195 -34.95 -1.39 2.90
N ASN A 196 -35.31 -2.40 3.71
CA ASN A 196 -35.40 -2.34 5.17
C ASN A 196 -34.42 -3.29 5.88
N VAL A 197 -33.41 -3.82 5.17
CA VAL A 197 -32.48 -4.84 5.67
C VAL A 197 -31.62 -4.28 6.79
N ASP A 198 -31.82 -4.79 8.01
CA ASP A 198 -30.99 -4.48 9.17
C ASP A 198 -30.04 -5.64 9.46
N THR A 199 -28.80 -5.56 8.97
CA THR A 199 -27.79 -6.60 9.22
C THR A 199 -27.29 -6.62 10.66
N SER A 200 -27.66 -5.67 11.52
CA SER A 200 -27.31 -5.72 12.95
C SER A 200 -28.18 -6.68 13.77
N ASN A 201 -29.28 -7.17 13.22
CA ASN A 201 -30.20 -8.10 13.88
C ASN A 201 -30.47 -9.34 13.01
N ALA A 202 -30.43 -10.53 13.60
CA ALA A 202 -30.78 -11.76 12.91
C ALA A 202 -32.28 -11.83 12.61
N GLY A 203 -32.64 -12.17 11.37
CA GLY A 203 -34.01 -12.12 10.88
C GLY A 203 -34.09 -12.41 9.38
N SER A 204 -35.32 -12.45 8.85
CA SER A 204 -35.57 -12.47 7.41
C SER A 204 -36.20 -11.14 7.01
N TYR A 205 -35.52 -10.43 6.12
CA TYR A 205 -35.88 -9.13 5.59
C TYR A 205 -36.33 -9.27 4.13
N VAL A 206 -37.10 -8.31 3.64
CA VAL A 206 -37.59 -8.31 2.26
C VAL A 206 -37.36 -6.93 1.67
N VAL A 207 -36.63 -6.89 0.55
CA VAL A 207 -36.50 -5.72 -0.32
C VAL A 207 -37.55 -5.82 -1.40
N THR A 208 -38.46 -4.85 -1.46
CA THR A 208 -39.56 -4.81 -2.44
C THR A 208 -39.19 -3.90 -3.62
N TYR A 209 -39.60 -4.30 -4.83
CA TYR A 209 -39.42 -3.54 -6.07
C TYR A 209 -40.78 -3.33 -6.71
N ASN A 210 -41.18 -2.07 -6.86
CA ASN A 210 -42.45 -1.67 -7.45
C ASN A 210 -42.24 -0.55 -8.48
N VAL A 211 -43.02 -0.55 -9.56
CA VAL A 211 -43.05 0.53 -10.55
C VAL A 211 -44.45 0.64 -11.15
N SER A 212 -44.78 1.81 -11.69
CA SER A 212 -45.99 2.02 -12.50
C SER A 212 -45.63 2.74 -13.79
N ASP A 213 -46.39 2.46 -14.85
CA ASP A 213 -46.35 3.20 -16.11
C ASP A 213 -46.96 4.63 -15.97
N ALA A 214 -47.05 5.37 -17.07
CA ALA A 214 -47.71 6.67 -17.13
C ALA A 214 -49.25 6.59 -17.07
N ALA A 215 -49.85 5.43 -17.37
CA ALA A 215 -51.29 5.17 -17.31
C ALA A 215 -51.80 4.74 -15.92
N GLN A 216 -50.90 4.49 -14.98
CA GLN A 216 -51.10 3.97 -13.62
C GLN A 216 -51.40 2.47 -13.52
N ASN A 217 -51.02 1.67 -14.52
CA ASN A 217 -50.85 0.22 -14.35
C ASN A 217 -49.64 -0.04 -13.46
N MET A 218 -49.83 -0.82 -12.39
CA MET A 218 -48.78 -1.17 -11.44
C MET A 218 -48.20 -2.55 -11.77
N ALA A 219 -46.88 -2.63 -11.84
CA ALA A 219 -46.15 -3.88 -12.01
C ALA A 219 -46.51 -4.91 -10.92
N LEU A 220 -46.28 -6.20 -11.21
CA LEU A 220 -46.28 -7.21 -10.16
C LEU A 220 -45.06 -7.00 -9.26
N GLU A 221 -45.30 -6.80 -7.96
CA GLU A 221 -44.24 -6.60 -6.97
C GLU A 221 -43.24 -7.77 -7.01
N VAL A 222 -41.98 -7.44 -7.26
CA VAL A 222 -40.85 -8.37 -7.15
C VAL A 222 -40.21 -8.19 -5.78
N ASN A 223 -39.78 -9.29 -5.17
CA ASN A 223 -39.27 -9.31 -3.80
C ASN A 223 -37.95 -10.09 -3.73
N ARG A 224 -36.92 -9.47 -3.14
CA ARG A 224 -35.68 -10.13 -2.73
C ARG A 224 -35.75 -10.43 -1.23
N THR A 225 -35.54 -11.69 -0.86
CA THR A 225 -35.40 -12.08 0.54
C THR A 225 -33.94 -11.91 0.97
N VAL A 226 -33.70 -11.42 2.18
CA VAL A 226 -32.36 -11.36 2.79
C VAL A 226 -32.41 -11.99 4.19
N VAL A 227 -31.74 -13.12 4.36
CA VAL A 227 -31.71 -13.88 5.62
C VAL A 227 -30.43 -13.55 6.36
N VAL A 228 -30.54 -12.85 7.49
CA VAL A 228 -29.44 -12.56 8.42
C VAL A 228 -29.46 -13.62 9.53
N ASN A 229 -28.47 -14.50 9.55
CA ASN A 229 -28.36 -15.57 10.53
C ASN A 229 -27.73 -15.08 11.84
N THR A 230 -28.14 -15.69 12.97
CA THR A 230 -27.43 -15.56 14.24
C THR A 230 -26.07 -16.25 14.14
N SER A 231 -24.99 -15.55 14.49
CA SER A 231 -23.67 -16.16 14.67
C SER A 231 -23.75 -17.32 15.68
N GLU A 232 -23.31 -18.52 15.29
CA GLU A 232 -23.19 -19.64 16.23
C GLU A 232 -22.09 -19.32 17.24
N VAL A 233 -22.44 -19.30 18.53
CA VAL A 233 -21.44 -19.13 19.61
C VAL A 233 -20.67 -20.45 19.74
N LYS A 234 -19.51 -20.54 19.07
CA LYS A 234 -18.62 -21.69 19.18
C LYS A 234 -18.13 -21.86 20.63
N VAL A 235 -18.18 -23.09 21.12
CA VAL A 235 -17.75 -23.47 22.47
C VAL A 235 -16.55 -24.41 22.37
N TYR A 236 -15.37 -23.82 22.51
CA TYR A 236 -14.11 -24.54 22.57
C TYR A 236 -14.09 -25.46 23.81
N GLY A 237 -13.40 -26.59 23.68
CA GLY A 237 -13.50 -27.72 24.63
C GLY A 237 -14.57 -28.76 24.28
N THR A 238 -15.31 -28.57 23.19
CA THR A 238 -16.17 -29.60 22.59
C THR A 238 -15.90 -29.77 21.09
N LEU A 239 -16.27 -30.92 20.52
CA LEU A 239 -16.29 -31.08 19.06
C LEU A 239 -17.37 -30.21 18.42
N GLY A 240 -17.13 -29.77 17.19
CA GLY A 240 -18.13 -29.14 16.33
C GLY A 240 -19.25 -30.11 15.92
N LYS A 241 -20.24 -29.57 15.22
CA LYS A 241 -21.52 -30.23 14.93
C LYS A 241 -21.44 -31.39 13.92
N HIS A 242 -20.36 -31.49 13.14
CA HIS A 242 -20.24 -32.46 12.06
C HIS A 242 -19.67 -33.81 12.48
N LYS A 243 -20.14 -34.88 11.84
CA LYS A 243 -19.73 -36.25 12.16
C LYS A 243 -18.50 -36.64 11.32
N VAL A 244 -17.32 -36.54 11.93
CA VAL A 244 -16.04 -36.81 11.27
C VAL A 244 -15.89 -38.28 10.81
N THR A 245 -15.29 -38.47 9.65
CA THR A 245 -14.76 -39.73 9.13
C THR A 245 -13.25 -39.60 8.89
N ARG A 246 -12.47 -40.63 9.24
CA ARG A 246 -11.03 -40.74 8.92
C ARG A 246 -10.84 -41.62 7.68
N TYR A 247 -9.92 -41.26 6.80
CA TYR A 247 -9.55 -42.03 5.61
C TYR A 247 -8.01 -41.96 5.39
N PRO A 248 -7.37 -43.02 4.86
CA PRO A 248 -7.90 -44.36 4.70
C PRO A 248 -8.00 -45.10 6.04
N ASP A 249 -8.84 -46.14 6.06
CA ASP A 249 -8.77 -47.16 7.10
C ASP A 249 -7.53 -48.06 6.85
N VAL A 250 -7.02 -48.71 7.89
CA VAL A 250 -5.61 -49.16 7.99
C VAL A 250 -5.11 -49.95 6.76
N GLY A 251 -4.13 -49.39 6.03
CA GLY A 251 -3.27 -50.16 5.12
C GLY A 251 -2.98 -49.63 3.71
N LEU A 252 -3.20 -48.35 3.39
CA LEU A 252 -2.79 -47.76 2.11
C LEU A 252 -2.19 -46.36 2.27
N GLN A 253 -0.97 -46.18 1.74
CA GLN A 253 -0.17 -44.94 1.70
C GLN A 253 0.24 -44.41 3.08
N ASP A 254 1.48 -44.73 3.47
CA ASP A 254 2.10 -44.37 4.75
C ASP A 254 2.53 -42.88 4.84
N ASP A 255 2.17 -42.06 3.85
CA ASP A 255 2.61 -40.66 3.69
C ASP A 255 1.59 -39.62 4.26
N TYR A 256 0.30 -39.96 4.39
CA TYR A 256 -0.73 -38.99 4.83
C TYR A 256 -2.01 -39.64 5.40
N VAL A 257 -2.80 -38.82 6.10
CA VAL A 257 -4.10 -39.16 6.70
C VAL A 257 -5.12 -38.06 6.39
N VAL A 258 -6.41 -38.40 6.29
CA VAL A 258 -7.49 -37.47 5.99
C VAL A 258 -8.60 -37.56 7.04
N TYR A 259 -9.16 -36.43 7.45
CA TYR A 259 -10.33 -36.31 8.32
C TYR A 259 -11.33 -35.33 7.68
N TYR A 260 -12.61 -35.71 7.54
CA TYR A 260 -13.63 -34.86 6.91
C TYR A 260 -15.03 -35.03 7.53
N PRO A 261 -15.91 -34.02 7.45
CA PRO A 261 -17.30 -34.15 7.87
C PRO A 261 -18.07 -35.10 6.93
N GLN A 262 -18.69 -36.16 7.47
CA GLN A 262 -19.41 -37.16 6.67
C GLN A 262 -20.71 -36.61 6.08
N ASP A 263 -21.29 -35.60 6.72
CA ASP A 263 -22.64 -35.09 6.48
C ASP A 263 -22.73 -33.88 5.54
N THR A 264 -21.61 -33.22 5.21
CA THR A 264 -21.60 -31.90 4.53
C THR A 264 -20.52 -31.70 3.46
N ILE A 265 -19.98 -32.75 2.85
CA ILE A 265 -18.99 -32.60 1.76
C ILE A 265 -19.61 -31.86 0.57
N THR A 266 -19.00 -30.73 0.18
CA THR A 266 -19.36 -29.92 -1.00
C THR A 266 -18.12 -29.57 -1.83
N GLU A 267 -18.30 -29.15 -3.08
CA GLU A 267 -17.19 -28.81 -3.98
C GLU A 267 -16.35 -27.63 -3.48
N ASP A 268 -16.98 -26.63 -2.87
CA ASP A 268 -16.32 -25.42 -2.35
C ASP A 268 -15.91 -25.55 -0.86
N MET A 269 -15.83 -26.78 -0.33
CA MET A 269 -15.48 -27.02 1.07
C MET A 269 -13.99 -26.70 1.34
N PRO A 270 -13.65 -25.81 2.28
CA PRO A 270 -12.25 -25.41 2.49
C PRO A 270 -11.36 -26.54 2.99
N ILE A 271 -10.10 -26.55 2.54
CA ILE A 271 -9.13 -27.61 2.82
C ILE A 271 -8.06 -27.10 3.79
N VAL A 272 -7.76 -27.90 4.81
CA VAL A 272 -6.69 -27.67 5.80
C VAL A 272 -5.62 -28.74 5.61
N LEU A 273 -4.41 -28.33 5.23
CA LEU A 273 -3.22 -29.18 5.24
C LEU A 273 -2.52 -29.03 6.58
N PHE A 274 -2.26 -30.14 7.28
CA PHE A 274 -1.50 -30.18 8.53
C PHE A 274 -0.16 -30.89 8.34
N LEU A 275 0.94 -30.25 8.73
CA LEU A 275 2.30 -30.80 8.67
C LEU A 275 2.82 -31.15 10.09
N GLU A 276 3.36 -32.35 10.24
CA GLU A 276 3.88 -32.87 11.51
C GLU A 276 5.19 -32.21 11.99
N GLY A 277 5.58 -32.53 13.23
CA GLY A 277 6.86 -32.11 13.79
C GLY A 277 8.02 -33.03 13.40
N GLY A 278 9.24 -32.49 13.42
CA GLY A 278 10.44 -33.22 13.02
C GLY A 278 11.00 -34.15 14.09
N GLY A 279 11.69 -35.20 13.66
CA GLY A 279 12.37 -36.16 14.54
C GLY A 279 11.51 -37.39 14.91
N SER A 280 11.89 -38.08 15.98
CA SER A 280 11.32 -39.40 16.31
C SER A 280 9.90 -39.39 16.91
N SER A 281 9.39 -38.21 17.30
CA SER A 281 8.02 -37.94 17.79
C SER A 281 7.85 -36.41 17.92
N PRO A 282 6.67 -35.81 17.68
CA PRO A 282 5.37 -36.44 17.41
C PRO A 282 5.07 -36.60 15.90
N LYS A 283 4.51 -37.76 15.54
CA LYS A 283 4.10 -38.12 14.17
C LYS A 283 2.73 -37.56 13.80
N ILE A 284 2.32 -37.63 12.53
CA ILE A 284 1.03 -37.07 12.07
C ILE A 284 -0.18 -37.61 12.86
N ASP A 285 -0.18 -38.90 13.20
CA ASP A 285 -1.24 -39.51 14.02
C ASP A 285 -1.21 -39.04 15.49
N ASP A 286 -0.11 -38.46 15.98
CA ASP A 286 -0.09 -37.80 17.30
C ASP A 286 -0.82 -36.45 17.30
N TYR A 287 -1.09 -35.85 16.13
CA TYR A 287 -1.93 -34.67 15.96
C TYR A 287 -3.40 -35.00 15.60
N ARG A 288 -3.81 -36.28 15.73
CA ARG A 288 -5.18 -36.73 15.41
C ARG A 288 -6.27 -35.90 16.09
N GLY A 289 -6.02 -35.41 17.30
CA GLY A 289 -6.96 -34.59 18.05
C GLY A 289 -7.31 -33.29 17.34
N VAL A 290 -6.31 -32.47 16.99
CA VAL A 290 -6.55 -31.17 16.33
C VAL A 290 -7.12 -31.35 14.92
N MET A 291 -6.65 -32.35 14.16
CA MET A 291 -7.22 -32.65 12.84
C MET A 291 -8.69 -33.10 12.90
N HIS A 292 -9.04 -33.97 13.86
CA HIS A 292 -10.43 -34.40 14.07
C HIS A 292 -11.31 -33.26 14.61
N PHE A 293 -10.76 -32.35 15.42
CA PHE A 293 -11.48 -31.16 15.85
C PHE A 293 -11.80 -30.26 14.64
N MET A 294 -10.81 -29.89 13.82
CA MET A 294 -11.03 -29.06 12.62
C MET A 294 -12.05 -29.70 11.66
N ALA A 295 -11.98 -31.01 11.44
CA ALA A 295 -12.95 -31.72 10.60
C ALA A 295 -14.38 -31.70 11.18
N SER A 296 -14.55 -31.57 12.50
CA SER A 296 -15.88 -31.46 13.14
C SER A 296 -16.50 -30.05 13.03
N GLN A 297 -15.68 -29.03 12.76
CA GLN A 297 -16.15 -27.66 12.49
C GLN A 297 -16.60 -27.47 11.03
N GLY A 298 -16.22 -28.39 10.13
CA GLY A 298 -16.67 -28.42 8.73
C GLY A 298 -15.55 -28.49 7.69
N TYR A 299 -14.29 -28.53 8.11
CA TYR A 299 -13.14 -28.48 7.20
C TYR A 299 -12.76 -29.86 6.61
N PHE A 300 -12.23 -29.89 5.39
CA PHE A 300 -11.58 -31.08 4.85
C PHE A 300 -10.10 -31.08 5.27
N VAL A 301 -9.71 -31.96 6.19
CA VAL A 301 -8.37 -31.92 6.80
C VAL A 301 -7.49 -33.04 6.26
N ILE A 302 -6.28 -32.72 5.84
CA ILE A 302 -5.27 -33.68 5.37
C ILE A 302 -4.00 -33.48 6.20
N GLY A 303 -3.62 -34.46 6.99
CA GLY A 303 -2.32 -34.50 7.67
C GLY A 303 -1.28 -35.20 6.81
N ALA A 304 -0.10 -34.61 6.62
CA ALA A 304 1.03 -35.19 5.89
C ALA A 304 2.19 -35.57 6.81
N GLU A 305 2.74 -36.78 6.61
CA GLU A 305 3.88 -37.36 7.33
C GLU A 305 5.14 -37.28 6.46
N SER A 306 5.95 -36.24 6.67
CA SER A 306 7.24 -36.03 5.98
C SER A 306 8.41 -36.76 6.64
N GLY A 307 8.23 -37.21 7.89
CA GLY A 307 9.25 -37.80 8.74
C GLY A 307 10.41 -36.85 9.04
N GLU A 308 11.58 -37.44 9.27
CA GLU A 308 12.85 -36.75 9.53
C GLU A 308 13.43 -36.05 8.28
N SER A 309 12.62 -35.80 7.24
CA SER A 309 13.02 -35.10 6.02
C SER A 309 12.93 -33.59 6.18
N TYR A 310 14.09 -32.94 6.32
CA TYR A 310 14.23 -31.48 6.31
C TYR A 310 13.89 -30.84 4.93
N ASP A 311 13.79 -31.63 3.86
CA ASP A 311 13.45 -31.12 2.52
C ASP A 311 11.96 -30.75 2.41
N SER A 312 11.66 -29.45 2.41
CA SER A 312 10.31 -28.92 2.16
C SER A 312 9.73 -29.35 0.81
N GLY A 313 10.57 -29.61 -0.20
CA GLY A 313 10.12 -30.10 -1.51
C GLY A 313 9.50 -31.50 -1.43
N PHE A 314 10.02 -32.36 -0.55
CA PHE A 314 9.43 -33.65 -0.26
C PHE A 314 8.06 -33.52 0.43
N ALA A 315 7.95 -32.66 1.45
CA ALA A 315 6.68 -32.37 2.13
C ALA A 315 5.63 -31.81 1.15
N ALA A 316 6.01 -30.83 0.32
CA ALA A 316 5.13 -30.26 -0.70
C ALA A 316 4.65 -31.32 -1.71
N SER A 317 5.51 -32.27 -2.09
CA SER A 317 5.13 -33.38 -2.95
C SER A 317 4.07 -34.30 -2.33
N ILE A 318 4.07 -34.49 -1.01
CA ILE A 318 3.07 -35.31 -0.28
C ILE A 318 1.73 -34.57 -0.28
N CYS A 319 1.73 -33.30 0.10
CA CYS A 319 0.55 -32.45 0.07
C CYS A 319 -0.07 -32.38 -1.35
N GLU A 320 0.73 -32.19 -2.39
CA GLU A 320 0.27 -32.19 -3.78
C GLU A 320 -0.34 -33.54 -4.20
N ARG A 321 0.22 -34.68 -3.78
CA ARG A 321 -0.39 -36.01 -3.99
C ARG A 321 -1.76 -36.11 -3.30
N ALA A 322 -1.83 -35.74 -2.03
CA ALA A 322 -3.04 -35.88 -1.22
C ALA A 322 -4.17 -34.94 -1.67
N LEU A 323 -3.86 -33.69 -2.05
CA LEU A 323 -4.83 -32.76 -2.66
C LEU A 323 -5.40 -33.29 -3.98
N ASN A 324 -4.56 -33.88 -4.84
CA ASN A 324 -5.03 -34.49 -6.09
C ASN A 324 -5.93 -35.73 -5.86
N VAL A 325 -5.66 -36.52 -4.82
CA VAL A 325 -6.58 -37.59 -4.38
C VAL A 325 -7.90 -37.00 -3.89
N ALA A 326 -7.86 -36.01 -2.98
CA ALA A 326 -9.07 -35.39 -2.43
C ALA A 326 -9.96 -34.74 -3.52
N LYS A 327 -9.35 -34.00 -4.45
CA LYS A 327 -10.01 -33.45 -5.64
C LYS A 327 -10.70 -34.52 -6.48
N THR A 328 -10.05 -35.67 -6.70
CA THR A 328 -10.59 -36.73 -7.59
C THR A 328 -11.55 -37.70 -6.89
N SER A 329 -11.47 -37.89 -5.57
CA SER A 329 -12.36 -38.78 -4.82
C SER A 329 -13.57 -38.08 -4.19
N HIS A 330 -13.50 -36.77 -3.95
CA HIS A 330 -14.57 -35.98 -3.32
C HIS A 330 -15.05 -34.77 -4.14
N ASN A 331 -14.51 -34.56 -5.35
CA ASN A 331 -14.85 -33.43 -6.24
C ASN A 331 -14.66 -32.06 -5.55
N LEU A 332 -13.50 -31.86 -4.91
CA LEU A 332 -13.16 -30.62 -4.20
C LEU A 332 -12.44 -29.60 -5.08
N SER A 333 -12.80 -28.34 -4.92
CA SER A 333 -12.03 -27.17 -5.31
C SER A 333 -10.71 -27.11 -4.51
N LEU A 334 -9.66 -26.58 -5.14
CA LEU A 334 -8.36 -26.34 -4.49
C LEU A 334 -8.08 -24.85 -4.27
N LYS A 335 -9.11 -24.00 -4.37
CA LYS A 335 -8.98 -22.54 -4.34
C LYS A 335 -9.00 -21.94 -2.93
N LYS A 336 -9.35 -22.74 -1.91
CA LYS A 336 -9.44 -22.35 -0.49
C LYS A 336 -8.55 -23.26 0.36
N LEU A 337 -7.33 -22.81 0.68
CA LEU A 337 -6.30 -23.61 1.36
C LEU A 337 -5.76 -22.95 2.63
N LEU A 338 -5.75 -23.67 3.74
CA LEU A 338 -4.99 -23.36 4.95
C LEU A 338 -3.83 -24.35 5.03
N VAL A 339 -2.58 -23.88 5.02
CA VAL A 339 -1.42 -24.73 5.28
C VAL A 339 -0.92 -24.45 6.69
N MET A 340 -1.13 -25.39 7.59
CA MET A 340 -0.71 -25.29 8.98
C MET A 340 0.29 -26.38 9.36
N GLY A 341 1.07 -26.18 10.40
CA GLY A 341 1.98 -27.22 10.88
C GLY A 341 2.61 -26.89 12.23
N HIS A 342 3.15 -27.93 12.86
CA HIS A 342 3.86 -27.82 14.13
C HIS A 342 5.37 -28.01 13.93
N SER A 343 6.22 -27.29 14.67
CA SER A 343 7.67 -27.53 14.69
C SER A 343 8.25 -27.47 13.27
N GLN A 344 9.01 -28.49 12.83
CA GLN A 344 9.52 -28.61 11.45
C GLN A 344 8.42 -28.36 10.40
N GLY A 345 7.25 -29.00 10.53
CA GLY A 345 6.12 -28.80 9.62
C GLY A 345 5.57 -27.38 9.64
N GLY A 346 5.61 -26.71 10.79
CA GLY A 346 5.27 -25.28 10.92
C GLY A 346 6.23 -24.36 10.16
N GLY A 347 7.48 -24.78 9.98
CA GLY A 347 8.44 -24.11 9.11
C GLY A 347 8.29 -24.49 7.62
N GLN A 348 8.09 -25.78 7.34
CA GLN A 348 7.88 -26.30 5.97
C GLN A 348 6.59 -25.74 5.33
N ALA A 349 5.59 -25.37 6.14
CA ALA A 349 4.31 -24.80 5.70
C ALA A 349 4.45 -23.60 4.73
N PHE A 350 5.44 -22.73 4.93
CA PHE A 350 5.68 -21.57 4.05
C PHE A 350 6.08 -21.99 2.62
N TYR A 351 7.01 -22.94 2.50
CA TYR A 351 7.43 -23.48 1.21
C TYR A 351 6.33 -24.32 0.56
N VAL A 352 5.64 -25.15 1.36
CA VAL A 352 4.50 -25.97 0.89
C VAL A 352 3.42 -25.07 0.29
N MET A 353 3.06 -23.96 0.94
CA MET A 353 2.11 -23.00 0.38
C MET A 353 2.62 -22.36 -0.91
N LYS A 354 3.86 -21.85 -0.96
CA LYS A 354 4.43 -21.25 -2.19
C LYS A 354 4.36 -22.22 -3.38
N HIS A 355 4.80 -23.47 -3.19
CA HIS A 355 4.76 -24.52 -4.21
C HIS A 355 3.34 -24.81 -4.73
N LEU A 356 2.32 -24.67 -3.88
CA LEU A 356 0.91 -24.86 -4.27
C LEU A 356 0.33 -23.61 -4.96
N GLN A 357 0.70 -22.40 -4.53
CA GLN A 357 0.32 -21.14 -5.21
C GLN A 357 0.91 -21.06 -6.63
N GLU A 358 2.15 -21.52 -6.83
CA GLU A 358 2.79 -21.68 -8.16
C GLU A 358 2.02 -22.60 -9.13
N ARG A 359 0.96 -23.28 -8.67
CA ARG A 359 0.08 -24.18 -9.43
C ARG A 359 -1.36 -23.69 -9.55
N GLY A 360 -1.67 -22.48 -9.10
CA GLY A 360 -3.03 -21.93 -9.09
C GLY A 360 -3.92 -22.57 -8.01
N TYR A 361 -3.37 -22.94 -6.86
CA TYR A 361 -4.14 -23.39 -5.71
C TYR A 361 -4.14 -22.28 -4.63
N GLY A 362 -5.22 -22.17 -3.85
CA GLY A 362 -5.38 -21.11 -2.85
C GLY A 362 -5.78 -19.73 -3.41
N GLU A 363 -6.19 -19.65 -4.68
CA GLU A 363 -6.52 -18.41 -5.39
C GLU A 363 -7.68 -17.59 -4.80
N ASP A 364 -8.67 -18.25 -4.16
CA ASP A 364 -9.83 -17.57 -3.56
C ASP A 364 -9.58 -17.21 -2.08
N ALA A 365 -8.80 -18.05 -1.37
CA ALA A 365 -8.34 -17.80 -0.01
C ALA A 365 -7.12 -18.68 0.31
N SER A 366 -6.02 -18.09 0.80
CA SER A 366 -4.85 -18.84 1.27
C SER A 366 -4.11 -18.21 2.46
N LEU A 367 -3.73 -19.04 3.43
CA LEU A 367 -3.00 -18.63 4.64
C LEU A 367 -2.02 -19.71 5.12
N VAL A 368 -0.89 -19.28 5.68
CA VAL A 368 0.07 -20.15 6.39
C VAL A 368 -0.05 -19.97 7.91
N LEU A 369 -0.33 -21.05 8.65
CA LEU A 369 -0.45 -21.05 10.11
C LEU A 369 0.68 -21.87 10.76
N SER A 370 1.74 -21.18 11.17
CA SER A 370 2.91 -21.78 11.79
C SER A 370 2.73 -21.87 13.31
N ILE A 371 2.72 -23.09 13.86
CA ILE A 371 2.57 -23.33 15.30
C ILE A 371 3.92 -23.80 15.87
N ASP A 372 4.50 -23.03 16.78
CA ASP A 372 5.84 -23.19 17.36
C ASP A 372 6.85 -23.69 16.31
N GLY A 373 7.07 -22.87 15.29
CA GLY A 373 7.60 -23.29 13.99
C GLY A 373 9.12 -23.32 13.95
N TRP A 374 9.68 -24.48 13.67
CA TRP A 374 11.11 -24.69 13.58
C TRP A 374 11.59 -24.60 12.13
N ILE A 375 12.09 -23.41 11.76
CA ILE A 375 12.82 -23.03 10.54
C ILE A 375 12.05 -23.26 9.21
N ALA A 376 11.90 -22.22 8.39
CA ALA A 376 11.43 -22.38 7.01
C ALA A 376 12.57 -22.91 6.11
N PHE A 377 12.60 -24.22 5.87
CA PHE A 377 13.57 -24.91 5.01
C PHE A 377 13.29 -24.62 3.52
N ASN A 378 14.35 -24.62 2.70
CA ASN A 378 14.31 -24.35 1.27
C ASN A 378 13.75 -22.97 0.88
N MET A 379 13.72 -22.01 1.81
CA MET A 379 13.23 -20.63 1.60
C MET A 379 14.38 -19.62 1.75
N ASN A 380 14.38 -18.58 0.91
CA ASN A 380 15.15 -17.35 1.13
C ASN A 380 14.22 -16.15 1.43
N GLU A 381 14.79 -14.98 1.73
CA GLU A 381 14.02 -13.76 2.05
C GLU A 381 13.12 -13.31 0.89
N LYS A 382 13.55 -13.49 -0.37
CA LYS A 382 12.71 -13.21 -1.55
C LYS A 382 11.53 -14.17 -1.61
N ASP A 383 11.71 -15.44 -1.27
CA ASP A 383 10.63 -16.43 -1.31
C ASP A 383 9.52 -16.15 -0.28
N LEU A 384 9.85 -15.63 0.91
CA LEU A 384 8.86 -15.12 1.86
C LEU A 384 8.14 -13.87 1.33
N ASN A 385 8.89 -12.93 0.73
CA ASN A 385 8.31 -11.71 0.18
C ASN A 385 7.42 -11.99 -1.04
N ASP A 386 7.71 -13.02 -1.83
CA ASP A 386 6.89 -13.48 -2.97
C ASP A 386 5.59 -14.18 -2.55
N LEU A 387 5.51 -14.79 -1.36
CA LEU A 387 4.38 -15.62 -0.92
C LEU A 387 3.07 -14.81 -0.91
N GLU A 388 2.05 -15.20 -1.69
CA GLU A 388 0.84 -14.36 -1.84
C GLU A 388 -0.16 -14.54 -0.67
N SER A 389 -0.03 -15.60 0.12
CA SER A 389 -0.88 -15.90 1.27
C SER A 389 -0.72 -14.94 2.45
N ASP A 390 -1.78 -14.81 3.24
CA ASP A 390 -1.71 -14.26 4.60
C ASP A 390 -0.94 -15.20 5.55
N VAL A 391 -0.51 -14.70 6.71
CA VAL A 391 0.33 -15.46 7.66
C VAL A 391 -0.14 -15.36 9.11
N ALA A 392 -0.11 -16.48 9.82
CA ALA A 392 -0.44 -16.59 11.24
C ALA A 392 0.63 -17.39 12.00
N PHE A 393 0.93 -16.96 13.23
CA PHE A 393 1.94 -17.54 14.10
C PHE A 393 1.36 -17.82 15.47
N VAL A 394 1.65 -19.00 16.03
CA VAL A 394 1.28 -19.39 17.40
C VAL A 394 2.54 -19.82 18.12
N GLN A 395 3.10 -18.93 18.94
CA GLN A 395 4.32 -19.19 19.70
C GLN A 395 3.98 -19.79 21.07
N MET A 396 4.54 -20.97 21.37
CA MET A 396 4.50 -21.54 22.72
C MET A 396 5.54 -20.85 23.60
N ASN A 397 5.19 -20.56 24.85
CA ASN A 397 6.06 -19.84 25.79
C ASN A 397 6.00 -20.48 27.20
N GLY A 398 6.52 -21.72 27.29
CA GLY A 398 6.56 -22.53 28.51
C GLY A 398 7.63 -22.09 29.52
N VAL A 399 7.49 -22.52 30.78
CA VAL A 399 8.30 -22.07 31.94
C VAL A 399 9.81 -22.16 31.70
N ASP A 400 10.23 -23.27 31.09
CA ASP A 400 11.63 -23.72 31.04
C ASP A 400 12.30 -23.45 29.67
N GLY A 401 11.70 -22.63 28.80
CA GLY A 401 12.27 -22.30 27.48
C GLY A 401 12.24 -23.47 26.48
N THR A 402 11.30 -24.39 26.67
CA THR A 402 11.15 -25.70 26.02
C THR A 402 10.56 -25.69 24.60
N GLY A 403 10.08 -24.53 24.12
CA GLY A 403 9.54 -24.33 22.76
C GLY A 403 10.60 -24.26 21.67
N THR A 404 10.19 -23.92 20.45
CA THR A 404 11.15 -23.42 19.44
C THR A 404 11.65 -22.02 19.82
N ASP A 405 12.74 -21.60 19.19
CA ASP A 405 13.27 -20.26 19.44
C ASP A 405 12.32 -19.20 18.87
N PRO A 406 11.73 -18.32 19.69
CA PRO A 406 10.74 -17.32 19.23
C PRO A 406 11.29 -16.37 18.17
N ARG A 407 12.62 -16.26 18.04
CA ARG A 407 13.29 -15.49 16.98
C ARG A 407 13.00 -16.06 15.58
N ILE A 408 12.62 -17.32 15.45
CA ILE A 408 12.25 -17.90 14.14
C ILE A 408 10.94 -17.27 13.64
N HIS A 409 9.86 -17.37 14.42
CA HIS A 409 8.57 -16.77 14.10
C HIS A 409 8.65 -15.24 13.95
N LEU A 410 9.35 -14.56 14.86
CA LEU A 410 9.58 -13.11 14.78
C LEU A 410 10.34 -12.68 13.52
N SER A 411 11.27 -13.50 13.01
CA SER A 411 12.00 -13.20 11.77
C SER A 411 11.11 -13.33 10.55
N ILE A 412 10.32 -14.41 10.46
CA ILE A 412 9.37 -14.59 9.35
C ILE A 412 8.31 -13.48 9.38
N TRP A 413 7.82 -13.08 10.55
CA TRP A 413 6.92 -11.93 10.74
C TRP A 413 7.50 -10.61 10.20
N ASN A 414 8.78 -10.34 10.48
CA ASN A 414 9.45 -9.10 10.06
C ASN A 414 9.78 -9.06 8.56
N HIS A 415 9.97 -10.21 7.91
CA HIS A 415 10.30 -10.32 6.48
C HIS A 415 9.11 -10.78 5.61
N SER A 416 7.87 -10.54 6.05
CA SER A 416 6.65 -10.87 5.29
C SER A 416 5.70 -9.67 5.22
N ASP A 417 5.88 -8.78 4.23
CA ASP A 417 5.01 -7.60 4.06
C ASP A 417 3.62 -7.94 3.48
N LYS A 418 2.82 -8.64 4.29
CA LYS A 418 1.47 -9.16 3.97
C LYS A 418 0.36 -8.36 4.63
N ALA A 419 -0.84 -8.46 4.05
CA ALA A 419 -2.00 -7.62 4.34
C ALA A 419 -2.73 -8.00 5.65
N LYS A 420 -3.00 -9.29 5.89
CA LYS A 420 -3.31 -9.80 7.23
C LYS A 420 -2.09 -10.53 7.79
N ARG A 421 -1.75 -10.23 9.04
CA ARG A 421 -0.75 -10.97 9.81
C ARG A 421 -1.27 -11.17 11.23
N TYR A 422 -1.19 -12.40 11.74
CA TYR A 422 -1.64 -12.75 13.10
C TYR A 422 -0.50 -13.33 13.94
N PHE A 423 -0.28 -12.81 15.14
CA PHE A 423 0.71 -13.37 16.08
C PHE A 423 0.08 -13.60 17.44
N PHE A 424 -0.03 -14.87 17.82
CA PHE A 424 -0.55 -15.35 19.09
C PHE A 424 0.58 -15.92 19.95
N ILE A 425 0.47 -15.77 21.27
CA ILE A 425 1.41 -16.33 22.25
C ILE A 425 0.61 -17.16 23.25
N LEU A 426 0.99 -18.43 23.43
CA LEU A 426 0.41 -19.33 24.42
C LEU A 426 1.37 -19.50 25.60
N PRO A 427 1.20 -18.74 26.71
CA PRO A 427 2.09 -18.79 27.86
C PRO A 427 1.87 -20.04 28.70
N GLN A 428 2.92 -20.52 29.35
CA GLN A 428 2.94 -21.73 30.20
C GLN A 428 2.69 -23.06 29.48
N ASN A 429 2.64 -23.06 28.14
CA ASN A 429 2.49 -24.26 27.31
C ASN A 429 3.85 -24.62 26.66
N ASP A 430 4.22 -25.91 26.67
CA ASP A 430 5.45 -26.45 26.07
C ASP A 430 5.30 -26.77 24.57
N HIS A 431 6.42 -27.03 23.86
CA HIS A 431 6.45 -27.45 22.44
C HIS A 431 5.43 -28.55 22.11
N GLY A 432 5.35 -29.59 22.95
CA GLY A 432 4.44 -30.72 22.74
C GLY A 432 2.94 -30.40 22.86
N TYR A 433 2.54 -29.15 23.15
CA TYR A 433 1.15 -28.78 23.40
C TYR A 433 0.23 -28.98 22.18
N VAL A 434 0.75 -29.00 20.95
CA VAL A 434 -0.06 -29.21 19.74
C VAL A 434 -0.50 -30.68 19.56
N ALA A 435 0.25 -31.64 20.13
CA ALA A 435 -0.05 -33.07 20.01
C ALA A 435 -1.13 -33.51 21.01
N GLY A 436 -1.90 -34.53 20.64
CA GLY A 436 -2.91 -35.15 21.49
C GLY A 436 -3.89 -36.03 20.73
N ASP A 437 -4.45 -37.02 21.44
CA ASP A 437 -5.70 -37.66 21.03
C ASP A 437 -6.91 -36.74 21.28
N LEU A 438 -8.11 -37.23 20.97
CA LEU A 438 -9.35 -36.48 21.08
C LEU A 438 -9.72 -36.12 22.54
N GLU A 439 -9.36 -36.92 23.53
CA GLU A 439 -9.69 -36.63 24.94
C GLU A 439 -8.72 -35.59 25.53
N ASN A 440 -7.46 -35.61 25.10
CA ASN A 440 -6.43 -34.66 25.54
C ASN A 440 -6.50 -33.32 24.78
N ILE A 441 -6.87 -33.29 23.50
CA ILE A 441 -6.94 -32.03 22.73
C ILE A 441 -8.11 -31.14 23.19
N LEU A 442 -9.24 -31.73 23.60
CA LEU A 442 -10.42 -30.98 24.04
C LEU A 442 -10.23 -30.28 25.40
N GLN A 443 -9.07 -30.43 26.04
CA GLN A 443 -8.67 -29.68 27.24
C GLN A 443 -7.82 -28.44 26.91
N LYS A 444 -7.56 -28.19 25.61
CA LYS A 444 -6.66 -27.13 25.09
C LYS A 444 -7.47 -26.05 24.39
N GLU A 445 -8.41 -25.48 25.13
CA GLU A 445 -9.44 -24.54 24.62
C GLU A 445 -8.84 -23.31 23.92
N ASP A 446 -7.65 -22.87 24.36
CA ASP A 446 -6.86 -21.77 23.80
C ASP A 446 -6.28 -22.09 22.41
N LEU A 447 -5.66 -23.25 22.25
CA LEU A 447 -5.17 -23.74 20.96
C LEU A 447 -6.33 -23.98 20.00
N LEU A 448 -7.41 -24.61 20.47
CA LEU A 448 -8.58 -24.92 19.65
C LEU A 448 -9.33 -23.66 19.20
N LEU A 449 -9.41 -22.63 20.04
CA LEU A 449 -9.90 -21.29 19.67
C LEU A 449 -9.09 -20.69 18.53
N ILE A 450 -7.75 -20.71 18.62
CA ILE A 450 -6.90 -20.03 17.65
C ILE A 450 -6.94 -20.72 16.27
N VAL A 451 -6.79 -22.05 16.21
CA VAL A 451 -6.73 -22.76 14.91
C VAL A 451 -8.04 -22.65 14.12
N ASP A 452 -9.17 -22.58 14.83
CA ASP A 452 -10.51 -22.45 14.26
C ASP A 452 -10.84 -20.99 13.91
N ALA A 453 -10.54 -20.02 14.77
CA ALA A 453 -10.77 -18.61 14.48
C ALA A 453 -9.90 -18.09 13.31
N VAL A 454 -8.69 -18.63 13.13
CA VAL A 454 -7.84 -18.34 11.96
C VAL A 454 -8.41 -18.95 10.66
N ALA A 455 -9.01 -20.14 10.73
CA ALA A 455 -9.68 -20.74 9.58
C ALA A 455 -11.01 -20.03 9.25
N ASP A 456 -11.78 -19.59 10.25
CA ASP A 456 -13.00 -18.81 10.08
C ASP A 456 -12.72 -17.44 9.44
N ASP A 457 -11.70 -16.70 9.86
CA ASP A 457 -11.34 -15.39 9.27
C ASP A 457 -10.83 -15.49 7.82
N LEU A 458 -10.28 -16.66 7.45
CA LEU A 458 -9.82 -16.95 6.10
C LEU A 458 -10.96 -17.40 5.17
N PHE A 459 -11.88 -18.23 5.67
CA PHE A 459 -12.85 -18.94 4.83
C PHE A 459 -14.30 -18.44 4.94
N SER A 460 -14.64 -17.66 5.98
CA SER A 460 -15.95 -17.03 6.11
C SER A 460 -15.95 -15.61 5.54
N THR A 461 -17.11 -15.15 5.07
CA THR A 461 -17.34 -13.74 4.71
C THR A 461 -17.66 -12.87 5.93
N SER A 462 -17.75 -13.47 7.13
CA SER A 462 -18.25 -12.79 8.34
C SER A 462 -17.13 -12.15 9.16
N SER A 463 -17.19 -10.85 9.34
CA SER A 463 -16.17 -10.04 10.03
C SER A 463 -16.06 -10.25 11.56
N GLN A 464 -16.68 -11.30 12.11
CA GLN A 464 -16.81 -11.51 13.55
C GLN A 464 -15.78 -12.45 14.19
N GLY A 465 -15.15 -13.37 13.44
CA GLY A 465 -14.27 -14.42 14.02
C GLY A 465 -13.20 -13.85 14.95
N TYR A 466 -12.51 -12.80 14.49
CA TYR A 466 -11.47 -12.07 15.22
C TYR A 466 -11.94 -11.45 16.55
N ALA A 467 -13.19 -11.00 16.64
CA ALA A 467 -13.70 -10.26 17.81
C ALA A 467 -13.85 -11.13 19.08
N SER A 468 -13.77 -12.46 18.92
CA SER A 468 -13.92 -13.44 20.00
C SER A 468 -12.60 -13.82 20.71
N ILE A 469 -11.44 -13.50 20.12
CA ILE A 469 -10.12 -13.94 20.62
C ILE A 469 -9.65 -13.02 21.78
N PRO A 470 -9.61 -13.47 23.05
CA PRO A 470 -9.30 -12.58 24.17
C PRO A 470 -7.79 -12.31 24.26
N GLN A 471 -7.39 -11.06 23.97
CA GLN A 471 -6.08 -10.50 24.32
C GLN A 471 -4.84 -11.20 23.70
N ALA A 472 -4.97 -11.86 22.54
CA ALA A 472 -3.88 -12.68 21.97
C ALA A 472 -3.22 -12.13 20.69
N ASN A 473 -3.91 -11.47 19.75
CA ASN A 473 -3.24 -10.94 18.55
C ASN A 473 -2.41 -9.69 18.89
N LYS A 474 -1.12 -9.75 18.58
CA LYS A 474 -0.14 -8.68 18.84
C LYS A 474 0.20 -7.95 17.54
N SER A 475 -0.22 -6.70 17.42
CA SER A 475 -0.15 -5.93 16.17
C SER A 475 1.22 -5.31 15.83
N THR A 476 2.18 -5.29 16.76
CA THR A 476 3.53 -4.77 16.49
C THR A 476 4.61 -5.77 16.92
N TYR A 477 5.74 -5.78 16.23
CA TYR A 477 6.91 -6.57 16.59
C TYR A 477 7.37 -6.31 18.03
N ALA A 478 7.33 -5.05 18.50
CA ALA A 478 7.69 -4.68 19.86
C ALA A 478 6.74 -5.30 20.91
N ASP A 479 5.42 -5.32 20.65
CA ASP A 479 4.42 -5.92 21.54
C ASP A 479 4.53 -7.45 21.64
N ILE A 480 5.01 -8.10 20.56
CA ILE A 480 5.34 -9.53 20.52
C ILE A 480 6.63 -9.78 21.30
N TYR A 481 7.71 -9.06 20.94
CA TYR A 481 9.05 -9.22 21.52
C TYR A 481 9.06 -9.04 23.04
N ALA A 482 8.40 -8.00 23.54
CA ALA A 482 8.29 -7.72 24.97
C ALA A 482 7.47 -8.77 25.73
N ALA A 483 6.44 -9.36 25.08
CA ALA A 483 5.62 -10.41 25.70
C ALA A 483 6.35 -11.77 25.80
N LEU A 484 7.35 -12.00 24.94
CA LEU A 484 8.17 -13.23 24.92
C LEU A 484 9.41 -13.15 25.83
N GLN A 485 9.67 -12.01 26.49
CA GLN A 485 10.71 -11.83 27.53
C GLN A 485 12.12 -12.34 27.14
N THR A 486 12.46 -12.30 25.84
CA THR A 486 13.56 -13.10 25.28
C THR A 486 14.98 -12.67 25.65
N GLU A 487 15.17 -11.65 26.49
CA GLU A 487 16.49 -11.09 26.80
C GLU A 487 17.32 -11.94 27.78
N ASP A 488 16.67 -12.66 28.72
CA ASP A 488 17.36 -13.43 29.78
C ASP A 488 17.30 -14.96 29.60
N GLN A 489 16.31 -15.52 28.88
CA GLN A 489 16.11 -16.97 28.82
C GLN A 489 16.84 -17.67 27.66
N TYR A 490 16.96 -17.04 26.49
CA TYR A 490 17.49 -17.68 25.30
C TYR A 490 18.98 -17.37 25.10
N SER A 491 19.74 -18.39 24.71
CA SER A 491 21.17 -18.27 24.41
C SER A 491 21.44 -17.14 23.41
N ALA A 492 22.49 -16.35 23.68
CA ALA A 492 23.00 -15.36 22.73
C ALA A 492 23.42 -16.01 21.40
N ASP A 493 23.85 -17.27 21.45
CA ASP A 493 24.24 -18.08 20.29
C ASP A 493 23.02 -18.83 19.72
N CYS A 494 22.26 -18.12 18.89
CA CYS A 494 21.13 -18.68 18.11
C CYS A 494 21.62 -19.70 17.05
N ALA A 495 22.90 -19.64 16.66
CA ALA A 495 23.49 -20.60 15.74
C ALA A 495 23.68 -21.97 16.41
N GLY A 496 23.95 -22.06 17.72
CA GLY A 496 24.25 -23.32 18.41
C GLY A 496 23.28 -24.48 18.17
N ALA A 497 21.99 -24.22 17.94
CA ALA A 497 21.01 -25.24 17.55
C ALA A 497 20.92 -25.43 16.01
N ALA A 498 20.75 -24.34 15.25
CA ALA A 498 20.54 -24.40 13.80
C ALA A 498 21.81 -24.85 13.02
N TYR A 499 22.99 -24.42 13.45
CA TYR A 499 24.29 -24.70 12.81
C TYR A 499 24.69 -26.18 12.90
N ASN A 500 24.34 -26.85 14.00
CA ASN A 500 24.58 -28.29 14.15
C ASN A 500 23.65 -29.14 13.25
N ALA A 501 22.53 -28.58 12.77
CA ALA A 501 21.72 -29.18 11.72
C ALA A 501 22.18 -28.78 10.30
N SER A 502 22.53 -27.51 10.08
CA SER A 502 22.86 -26.98 8.75
C SER A 502 24.22 -27.43 8.21
N THR A 503 25.20 -27.75 9.06
CA THR A 503 26.53 -28.20 8.64
C THR A 503 26.58 -29.54 7.89
N GLN A 504 25.44 -30.20 7.67
CA GLN A 504 25.32 -31.38 6.80
C GLN A 504 24.50 -31.16 5.52
N LEU A 505 23.74 -30.05 5.40
CA LEU A 505 22.77 -29.83 4.31
C LEU A 505 22.67 -28.34 3.94
N ASN A 506 23.05 -28.00 2.69
CA ASN A 506 22.97 -26.65 2.12
C ASN A 506 21.52 -26.27 1.75
N LEU A 507 20.63 -26.08 2.73
CA LEU A 507 19.17 -25.92 2.53
C LEU A 507 18.56 -24.62 3.10
N TYR A 508 19.38 -23.62 3.44
CA TYR A 508 18.93 -22.35 4.02
C TYR A 508 19.70 -21.15 3.47
N ASP A 509 18.96 -20.08 3.13
CA ASP A 509 19.51 -18.77 2.75
C ASP A 509 19.06 -17.64 3.71
N MET A 510 18.20 -17.92 4.70
CA MET A 510 17.73 -16.91 5.66
C MET A 510 18.55 -16.93 6.95
N ASP A 511 19.14 -15.78 7.30
CA ASP A 511 19.82 -15.58 8.58
C ASP A 511 18.82 -15.26 9.71
N TYR A 512 18.30 -16.31 10.34
CA TYR A 512 17.43 -16.20 11.53
C TYR A 512 18.13 -15.56 12.75
N CYS A 513 19.47 -15.45 12.76
CA CYS A 513 20.24 -14.86 13.86
C CYS A 513 20.36 -13.33 13.73
N SER A 514 20.23 -12.80 12.50
CA SER A 514 20.37 -11.38 12.15
C SER A 514 19.61 -10.42 13.06
N MET A 515 18.43 -10.81 13.55
CA MET A 515 17.53 -9.99 14.38
C MET A 515 18.10 -9.52 15.73
N ARG A 516 19.25 -10.04 16.19
CA ARG A 516 20.03 -9.43 17.29
C ARG A 516 21.53 -9.75 17.26
N GLN A 517 21.96 -10.62 16.36
CA GLN A 517 23.36 -10.80 15.99
C GLN A 517 23.67 -10.07 14.68
N PHE A 518 24.21 -8.84 14.78
CA PHE A 518 25.46 -8.66 14.05
C PHE A 518 26.45 -9.62 14.70
N THR A 519 26.79 -10.71 14.05
CA THR A 519 28.10 -11.33 14.22
C THR A 519 29.14 -10.33 13.71
N SER A 520 30.15 -10.05 14.52
CA SER A 520 31.25 -9.15 14.15
C SER A 520 32.06 -9.79 13.04
N ILE A 521 31.87 -9.36 11.79
CA ILE A 521 32.69 -9.84 10.70
C ILE A 521 34.03 -9.11 10.80
N ALA A 522 35.09 -9.86 11.10
CA ALA A 522 36.42 -9.30 11.16
C ALA A 522 36.76 -8.65 9.80
N THR A 523 37.22 -7.41 9.83
CA THR A 523 37.54 -6.66 8.61
C THR A 523 38.62 -7.41 7.84
N ASP A 524 38.33 -7.82 6.59
CA ASP A 524 39.31 -8.55 5.79
C ASP A 524 40.39 -7.59 5.30
N GLN A 525 41.59 -7.72 5.88
CA GLN A 525 42.78 -6.95 5.54
C GLN A 525 43.55 -7.52 4.33
N SER A 526 43.08 -8.62 3.73
CA SER A 526 43.63 -9.17 2.49
C SER A 526 42.99 -8.58 1.22
N VAL A 527 41.86 -7.87 1.37
CA VAL A 527 41.17 -7.17 0.27
C VAL A 527 41.99 -5.97 -0.19
N LEU A 528 42.63 -6.10 -1.35
CA LEU A 528 43.39 -5.02 -1.97
C LEU A 528 42.50 -3.80 -2.28
N LYS A 529 43.01 -2.59 -2.00
CA LYS A 529 42.36 -1.33 -2.32
C LYS A 529 42.01 -1.25 -3.81
N PRO A 530 40.74 -1.03 -4.19
CA PRO A 530 40.36 -0.88 -5.58
C PRO A 530 41.10 0.27 -6.28
N LEU A 531 41.34 0.11 -7.59
CA LEU A 531 41.77 1.21 -8.45
C LEU A 531 40.63 2.24 -8.59
N TYR A 532 40.97 3.45 -9.01
CA TYR A 532 39.96 4.48 -9.32
C TYR A 532 38.96 3.98 -10.37
N LEU A 533 37.66 4.13 -10.09
CA LEU A 533 36.54 3.60 -10.89
C LEU A 533 36.53 2.06 -11.07
N ALA A 534 37.34 1.32 -10.32
CA ALA A 534 37.22 -0.13 -10.22
C ALA A 534 36.24 -0.52 -9.11
N SER A 535 35.52 -1.61 -9.35
CA SER A 535 34.56 -2.19 -8.41
C SER A 535 35.10 -3.48 -7.79
N TYR A 536 34.68 -3.73 -6.56
CA TYR A 536 34.89 -4.93 -5.77
C TYR A 536 33.53 -5.49 -5.37
N ASN A 537 33.35 -6.80 -5.48
CA ASN A 537 32.13 -7.46 -5.01
C ASN A 537 32.33 -7.86 -3.55
N GLU A 538 31.43 -7.39 -2.68
CA GLU A 538 31.45 -7.61 -1.24
C GLU A 538 30.96 -9.04 -0.93
N PRO A 539 31.83 -9.99 -0.54
CA PRO A 539 31.46 -11.39 -0.37
C PRO A 539 30.53 -11.65 0.82
N TYR A 540 30.45 -10.74 1.79
CA TYR A 540 29.60 -10.93 2.98
C TYR A 540 28.17 -10.43 2.80
N PHE A 541 27.93 -9.50 1.87
CA PHE A 541 26.64 -8.83 1.70
C PHE A 541 26.11 -8.84 0.25
N GLY A 542 26.87 -9.40 -0.71
CA GLY A 542 26.44 -9.56 -2.12
C GLY A 542 26.42 -8.27 -2.95
N THR A 543 26.80 -7.13 -2.37
CA THR A 543 26.77 -5.82 -3.02
C THR A 543 28.01 -5.58 -3.90
N THR A 544 28.00 -4.46 -4.64
CA THR A 544 29.17 -3.97 -5.37
C THR A 544 29.64 -2.64 -4.80
N VAL A 545 30.90 -2.60 -4.37
CA VAL A 545 31.58 -1.41 -3.83
C VAL A 545 32.53 -0.85 -4.89
N THR A 546 32.41 0.43 -5.24
CA THR A 546 33.22 1.09 -6.29
C THR A 546 34.00 2.27 -5.71
N ARG A 547 35.31 2.40 -6.01
CA ARG A 547 36.11 3.55 -5.55
C ARG A 547 35.87 4.76 -6.46
N ILE A 548 35.24 5.80 -5.92
CA ILE A 548 34.76 6.97 -6.68
C ILE A 548 35.62 8.25 -6.54
N THR A 549 36.68 8.22 -5.72
CA THR A 549 37.73 9.25 -5.72
C THR A 549 39.12 8.65 -5.87
N ASP A 550 40.05 9.46 -6.38
CA ASP A 550 41.47 9.17 -6.33
C ASP A 550 42.23 10.37 -5.78
N ARG A 551 42.22 10.53 -4.45
CA ARG A 551 42.68 11.76 -3.79
C ARG A 551 44.20 11.99 -3.81
N GLU A 552 44.98 11.03 -4.29
CA GLU A 552 46.38 11.23 -4.69
C GLU A 552 46.50 12.23 -5.86
N VAL A 553 45.56 12.18 -6.81
CA VAL A 553 45.50 13.05 -7.99
C VAL A 553 44.46 14.16 -7.82
N GLN A 554 43.34 13.86 -7.16
CA GLN A 554 42.17 14.70 -7.01
C GLN A 554 42.12 15.36 -5.62
N THR A 555 43.10 16.21 -5.33
CA THR A 555 43.15 16.94 -4.05
C THR A 555 41.89 17.81 -3.86
N GLY A 556 41.36 17.79 -2.63
CA GLY A 556 40.11 18.49 -2.25
C GLY A 556 38.80 17.73 -2.54
N ASN A 557 38.80 16.66 -3.34
CA ASN A 557 37.58 15.93 -3.68
C ASN A 557 37.32 14.82 -2.66
N ALA A 558 36.29 14.98 -1.83
CA ALA A 558 35.82 13.98 -0.88
C ALA A 558 34.30 14.09 -0.72
N GLN A 559 33.64 13.02 -0.28
CA GLN A 559 32.22 13.09 0.10
C GLN A 559 31.92 14.22 1.11
N PRO A 560 30.70 14.78 1.14
CA PRO A 560 30.29 15.75 2.15
C PRO A 560 30.22 15.14 3.57
N TYR A 561 29.85 15.95 4.56
CA TYR A 561 29.54 15.45 5.90
C TYR A 561 28.16 14.74 5.91
N PRO A 562 27.93 13.63 6.65
CA PRO A 562 26.74 12.76 6.52
C PRO A 562 25.35 13.40 6.60
N LYS A 563 25.24 14.53 7.31
CA LYS A 563 24.00 15.32 7.45
C LYS A 563 23.72 16.20 6.22
N THR A 564 24.61 16.23 5.23
CA THR A 564 24.46 16.94 3.94
C THR A 564 24.30 15.94 2.81
N GLN A 565 23.25 16.10 2.00
CA GLN A 565 23.01 15.26 0.81
C GLN A 565 24.18 15.32 -0.19
N ALA A 566 24.62 14.15 -0.68
CA ALA A 566 25.63 14.06 -1.74
C ALA A 566 25.03 14.14 -3.17
N TRP A 567 23.89 13.49 -3.42
CA TRP A 567 23.16 13.52 -4.71
C TRP A 567 22.19 14.70 -4.83
N ASN A 568 21.86 15.10 -6.05
CA ASN A 568 20.72 15.96 -6.34
C ASN A 568 19.38 15.18 -6.26
N SER A 569 18.24 15.87 -6.40
CA SER A 569 16.90 15.30 -6.21
C SER A 569 16.52 14.18 -7.19
N ASP A 570 16.95 14.28 -8.46
CA ASP A 570 16.78 13.23 -9.48
C ASP A 570 17.89 12.17 -9.46
N MET A 571 18.93 12.38 -8.65
CA MET A 571 20.09 11.52 -8.44
C MET A 571 20.98 11.31 -9.69
N THR A 572 20.88 12.17 -10.70
CA THR A 572 21.77 12.16 -11.88
C THR A 572 23.15 12.75 -11.59
N LEU A 573 23.27 13.62 -10.59
CA LEU A 573 24.52 14.27 -10.18
C LEU A 573 24.87 13.96 -8.73
N ILE A 574 26.15 13.70 -8.47
CA ILE A 574 26.72 13.55 -7.13
C ILE A 574 27.80 14.61 -6.89
N ARG A 575 27.82 15.20 -5.69
CA ARG A 575 28.73 16.27 -5.30
C ARG A 575 29.85 15.71 -4.41
N LEU A 576 31.09 15.87 -4.85
CA LEU A 576 32.28 15.52 -4.07
C LEU A 576 33.13 16.80 -3.90
N GLY A 577 33.32 17.22 -2.65
CA GLY A 577 33.91 18.49 -2.28
C GLY A 577 33.10 19.67 -2.86
N TYR A 578 33.73 20.39 -3.78
CA TYR A 578 33.17 21.50 -4.56
C TYR A 578 33.00 21.18 -6.05
N ARG A 579 33.11 19.90 -6.44
CA ARG A 579 32.95 19.44 -7.82
C ARG A 579 31.69 18.59 -7.98
N LEU A 580 31.22 18.48 -9.22
CA LEU A 580 30.05 17.68 -9.59
C LEU A 580 30.51 16.51 -10.47
N TYR A 581 29.84 15.39 -10.31
CA TYR A 581 30.11 14.16 -11.03
C TYR A 581 28.79 13.59 -11.54
N ASP A 582 28.86 12.91 -12.69
CA ASP A 582 27.80 12.01 -13.12
C ASP A 582 27.65 10.87 -12.10
N ALA A 583 26.45 10.65 -11.56
CA ALA A 583 26.21 9.69 -10.49
C ALA A 583 26.17 8.21 -10.95
N THR A 584 26.25 7.96 -12.25
CA THR A 584 26.24 6.61 -12.86
C THR A 584 27.65 6.12 -13.19
N ASN A 585 28.53 7.01 -13.64
CA ASN A 585 29.90 6.67 -14.08
C ASN A 585 31.02 7.38 -13.30
N PHE A 586 30.69 8.31 -12.40
CA PHE A 586 31.63 9.04 -11.55
C PHE A 586 32.75 9.77 -12.33
N VAL A 587 32.46 10.22 -13.55
CA VAL A 587 33.30 11.17 -14.29
C VAL A 587 32.93 12.60 -13.88
N GLU A 588 33.94 13.46 -13.68
CA GLU A 588 33.70 14.86 -13.29
C GLU A 588 32.94 15.60 -14.39
N ASN A 589 31.86 16.30 -14.01
CA ASN A 589 31.02 17.06 -14.91
C ASN A 589 31.81 18.22 -15.58
N PRO A 590 31.72 18.40 -16.91
CA PRO A 590 32.44 19.47 -17.62
C PRO A 590 32.21 20.88 -17.08
N ILE A 591 31.09 21.14 -16.40
CA ILE A 591 30.82 22.44 -15.77
C ILE A 591 31.83 22.74 -14.67
N THR A 592 32.16 21.79 -13.78
CA THR A 592 33.13 22.04 -12.69
C THR A 592 34.58 21.97 -13.14
N GLN A 593 34.87 21.22 -14.21
CA GLN A 593 36.19 21.26 -14.87
C GLN A 593 36.53 22.67 -15.39
N ASN A 594 35.52 23.44 -15.83
CA ASN A 594 35.69 24.79 -16.37
C ASN A 594 35.36 25.91 -15.35
N GLN A 595 34.50 25.64 -14.35
CA GLN A 595 34.03 26.60 -13.33
C GLN A 595 33.92 25.92 -11.95
N LEU A 596 34.97 26.00 -11.13
CA LEU A 596 34.95 25.51 -9.74
C LEU A 596 33.93 26.27 -8.87
N ILE A 597 33.06 25.55 -8.16
CA ILE A 597 32.00 26.12 -7.32
C ILE A 597 32.56 26.73 -6.02
N ASP A 598 33.65 26.15 -5.52
CA ASP A 598 34.50 26.62 -4.40
C ASP A 598 34.72 28.14 -4.46
N GLY A 599 34.97 28.66 -5.66
CA GLY A 599 35.25 30.06 -5.93
C GLY A 599 34.16 31.06 -5.53
N GLN A 600 32.95 30.61 -5.16
CA GLN A 600 31.81 31.48 -4.83
C GLN A 600 30.98 31.09 -3.60
N LEU A 601 30.88 29.82 -3.21
CA LEU A 601 29.94 29.35 -2.16
C LEU A 601 30.56 28.43 -1.12
N THR A 602 30.19 28.64 0.14
CA THR A 602 30.40 27.70 1.26
C THR A 602 29.10 26.99 1.66
N GLU A 603 29.23 25.91 2.43
CA GLU A 603 28.14 25.19 3.12
C GLU A 603 27.03 24.61 2.22
N MET A 604 27.35 24.38 0.94
CA MET A 604 26.38 24.06 -0.10
C MET A 604 25.43 22.91 0.25
N LYS A 605 24.14 23.09 -0.07
CA LYS A 605 23.05 22.10 0.05
C LYS A 605 22.35 21.96 -1.29
N TRP A 606 22.05 20.72 -1.69
CA TRP A 606 21.18 20.48 -2.85
C TRP A 606 19.75 20.93 -2.57
N SER A 607 19.05 21.34 -3.61
CA SER A 607 17.59 21.40 -3.64
C SER A 607 17.01 19.98 -3.61
N THR A 608 15.93 19.80 -2.86
CA THR A 608 15.12 18.57 -2.79
C THR A 608 14.13 18.50 -3.95
N LYS A 609 13.80 19.64 -4.57
CA LYS A 609 12.81 19.77 -5.64
C LYS A 609 13.46 19.90 -7.02
N GLU A 610 14.43 20.81 -7.18
CA GLU A 610 15.03 21.18 -8.47
C GLU A 610 16.43 20.54 -8.65
N PRO A 611 16.61 19.54 -9.53
CA PRO A 611 17.85 18.76 -9.61
C PRO A 611 19.08 19.56 -10.08
N ASN A 612 18.88 20.76 -10.63
CA ASN A 612 19.92 21.67 -11.07
C ASN A 612 20.14 22.86 -10.12
N LEU A 613 19.62 22.82 -8.88
CA LEU A 613 19.70 23.92 -7.93
C LEU A 613 20.51 23.56 -6.67
N PHE A 614 21.46 24.45 -6.34
CA PHE A 614 22.12 24.52 -5.03
C PHE A 614 21.66 25.73 -4.23
N TYR A 615 21.75 25.59 -2.92
CA TYR A 615 21.78 26.68 -1.94
C TYR A 615 23.16 26.76 -1.28
N GLY A 616 23.58 27.94 -0.83
CA GLY A 616 24.82 28.12 -0.07
C GLY A 616 25.07 29.56 0.36
N ILE A 617 26.17 29.80 1.05
CA ILE A 617 26.57 31.14 1.51
C ILE A 617 27.68 31.69 0.61
N ASN A 618 27.46 32.84 -0.02
CA ASN A 618 28.55 33.64 -0.57
C ASN A 618 29.08 34.55 0.53
N ASN A 619 30.22 34.18 1.10
CA ASN A 619 30.93 34.91 2.13
C ASN A 619 32.11 35.75 1.58
N ARG A 620 32.36 35.73 0.26
CA ARG A 620 33.55 36.36 -0.36
C ARG A 620 33.41 37.86 -0.62
N LEU A 621 32.18 38.40 -0.59
CA LEU A 621 31.94 39.84 -0.72
C LEU A 621 32.48 40.61 0.50
N SER A 622 33.01 41.81 0.28
CA SER A 622 33.63 42.63 1.34
C SER A 622 32.62 43.21 2.34
N THR A 623 31.38 43.47 1.91
CA THR A 623 30.36 44.19 2.70
C THR A 623 29.21 43.33 3.21
N HIS A 624 29.03 42.10 2.70
CA HIS A 624 27.87 41.27 3.02
C HIS A 624 28.22 39.77 3.04
N TYR A 625 27.44 39.00 3.80
CA TYR A 625 27.18 37.58 3.52
C TYR A 625 25.89 37.51 2.68
N ARG A 626 25.79 36.54 1.76
CA ARG A 626 24.55 36.30 1.01
C ARG A 626 24.15 34.84 1.03
N PHE A 627 22.94 34.56 1.48
CA PHE A 627 22.28 33.32 1.10
C PHE A 627 22.04 33.37 -0.41
N THR A 628 22.42 32.32 -1.11
CA THR A 628 22.54 32.31 -2.57
C THR A 628 21.94 31.04 -3.14
N LYS A 629 21.03 31.19 -4.10
CA LYS A 629 20.57 30.11 -4.99
C LYS A 629 21.52 30.05 -6.19
N ALA A 630 22.04 28.87 -6.52
CA ALA A 630 22.96 28.65 -7.63
C ALA A 630 22.40 27.59 -8.58
N THR A 631 21.97 28.03 -9.76
CA THR A 631 21.36 27.18 -10.78
C THR A 631 22.38 26.74 -11.81
N ILE A 632 22.51 25.43 -12.01
CA ILE A 632 23.38 24.77 -12.97
C ILE A 632 22.73 24.89 -14.36
N GLY A 633 23.36 25.63 -15.26
CA GLY A 633 23.06 25.61 -16.70
C GLY A 633 24.13 24.85 -17.47
N THR A 634 23.86 24.50 -18.73
CA THR A 634 24.68 23.58 -19.57
C THR A 634 26.19 23.85 -19.58
N ASN A 635 26.62 25.11 -19.46
CA ASN A 635 28.04 25.51 -19.47
C ASN A 635 28.41 26.50 -18.35
N THR A 636 27.46 26.90 -17.49
CA THR A 636 27.62 28.05 -16.57
C THR A 636 26.70 27.94 -15.37
N ILE A 637 27.19 28.29 -14.18
CA ILE A 637 26.36 28.42 -12.97
C ILE A 637 25.85 29.86 -12.82
N THR A 638 24.54 30.02 -12.67
CA THR A 638 23.87 31.32 -12.47
C THR A 638 23.53 31.51 -11.00
N TYR A 639 23.79 32.69 -10.42
CA TYR A 639 23.58 32.97 -9.00
C TYR A 639 22.49 34.02 -8.78
N THR A 640 21.53 33.73 -7.90
CA THR A 640 20.55 34.71 -7.38
C THR A 640 20.64 34.79 -5.85
N TYR A 641 20.28 35.93 -5.27
CA TYR A 641 20.56 36.26 -3.88
C TYR A 641 19.27 36.62 -3.13
N PRO A 642 18.53 35.65 -2.54
CA PRO A 642 17.28 35.93 -1.84
C PRO A 642 17.42 36.93 -0.69
N ILE A 643 18.50 36.81 0.12
CA ILE A 643 18.75 37.67 1.28
C ILE A 643 20.25 37.90 1.52
N ALA A 644 20.58 39.08 2.05
CA ALA A 644 21.95 39.50 2.36
C ALA A 644 22.03 40.12 3.77
N PHE A 645 23.12 39.83 4.48
CA PHE A 645 23.36 40.31 5.84
C PHE A 645 24.66 41.12 5.88
N SER A 646 24.62 42.32 6.46
CA SER A 646 25.77 43.24 6.44
C SER A 646 26.93 42.74 7.29
N LYS A 647 28.14 42.75 6.71
CA LYS A 647 29.42 42.54 7.39
C LYS A 647 29.83 43.70 8.30
N GLU A 648 29.00 44.74 8.43
CA GLU A 648 29.17 45.77 9.46
C GLU A 648 28.58 45.28 10.78
N ILE A 649 27.44 44.58 10.74
CA ILE A 649 26.71 44.06 11.91
C ILE A 649 27.28 42.70 12.35
N TYR A 650 27.44 41.78 11.39
CA TYR A 650 27.91 40.41 11.64
C TYR A 650 29.36 40.26 11.20
N ASP A 651 30.16 39.49 11.94
CA ASP A 651 31.50 39.06 11.51
C ASP A 651 31.60 37.55 11.27
N GLU A 652 30.52 36.81 11.53
CA GLU A 652 30.36 35.41 11.17
C GLU A 652 28.89 35.09 10.85
N PHE A 653 28.66 34.31 9.80
CA PHE A 653 27.34 33.93 9.31
C PHE A 653 27.45 32.61 8.54
N LEU A 654 26.73 31.59 9.00
CA LEU A 654 26.86 30.20 8.58
C LEU A 654 25.48 29.57 8.36
N LEU A 655 25.37 28.64 7.40
CA LEU A 655 24.21 27.77 7.19
C LEU A 655 24.23 26.64 8.24
N GLY A 656 24.04 27.04 9.49
CA GLY A 656 23.98 26.16 10.66
C GLY A 656 25.30 25.51 11.07
N LYS A 657 26.43 26.19 10.80
CA LYS A 657 27.80 25.72 11.08
C LYS A 657 28.08 24.41 10.34
N TYR A 658 28.04 24.50 9.00
CA TYR A 658 28.25 23.43 8.01
C TYR A 658 27.21 22.30 7.99
N GLU A 659 26.64 21.93 9.13
CA GLU A 659 25.74 20.78 9.30
C GLU A 659 24.24 21.13 9.22
N GLY A 660 23.86 22.39 9.38
CA GLY A 660 22.47 22.83 9.24
C GLY A 660 21.91 22.59 7.84
N ASN A 661 20.62 22.33 7.73
CA ASN A 661 19.94 22.07 6.45
C ASN A 661 18.80 23.08 6.18
N ILE A 662 18.21 22.93 5.00
CA ILE A 662 16.93 23.51 4.60
C ILE A 662 15.85 22.42 4.83
N ASP A 663 14.60 22.81 5.07
CA ASP A 663 13.49 21.85 5.12
C ASP A 663 13.23 21.21 3.74
N LEU A 664 12.57 20.05 3.73
CA LEU A 664 12.28 19.30 2.50
C LEU A 664 11.36 20.07 1.54
N ASP A 665 10.58 21.02 2.06
CA ASP A 665 9.72 21.90 1.28
C ASP A 665 10.42 23.14 0.70
N GLU A 666 11.69 23.38 1.06
CA GLU A 666 12.51 24.55 0.66
C GLU A 666 11.90 25.91 1.06
N LYS A 667 11.11 25.92 2.12
CA LYS A 667 10.43 27.09 2.66
C LYS A 667 11.22 27.74 3.78
N TYR A 668 11.95 26.97 4.58
CA TYR A 668 12.65 27.42 5.78
C TYR A 668 14.11 27.02 5.80
N VAL A 669 14.95 27.95 6.25
CA VAL A 669 16.35 27.70 6.61
C VAL A 669 16.70 28.47 7.86
N VAL A 670 17.60 27.93 8.67
CA VAL A 670 18.11 28.60 9.88
C VAL A 670 19.60 28.86 9.74
N PHE A 671 19.99 30.11 9.96
CA PHE A 671 21.39 30.54 9.97
C PHE A 671 21.89 30.72 11.40
N ALA A 672 23.17 30.40 11.59
CA ALA A 672 23.93 30.70 12.80
C ALA A 672 24.80 31.93 12.49
N ALA A 673 24.72 32.98 13.31
CA ALA A 673 25.53 34.18 13.13
C ALA A 673 26.08 34.76 14.43
N ARG A 674 27.21 35.47 14.36
CA ARG A 674 27.76 36.31 15.44
C ARG A 674 27.66 37.79 15.05
N LYS A 675 27.10 38.60 15.96
CA LYS A 675 27.10 40.07 15.87
C LYS A 675 28.39 40.60 16.47
N LYS A 676 29.05 41.58 15.84
CA LYS A 676 30.36 42.10 16.29
C LYS A 676 30.39 42.65 17.71
N GLU A 677 29.26 43.13 18.21
CA GLU A 677 29.14 43.72 19.53
C GLU A 677 28.87 42.67 20.63
N MET A 678 28.67 41.40 20.27
CA MET A 678 28.28 40.33 21.20
C MET A 678 28.89 38.97 20.85
N ASN A 679 29.56 38.36 21.83
CA ASN A 679 30.04 36.97 21.73
C ASN A 679 28.90 35.96 21.97
N PHE A 680 27.71 36.17 21.41
CA PHE A 680 26.54 35.27 21.58
C PHE A 680 26.03 34.73 20.24
N LEU A 681 25.45 33.52 20.28
CA LEU A 681 24.75 32.93 19.14
C LEU A 681 23.50 33.75 18.76
N THR A 682 23.52 34.35 17.57
CA THR A 682 22.31 34.85 16.90
C THR A 682 21.75 33.74 16.01
N ALA A 683 20.56 33.23 16.34
CA ALA A 683 19.82 32.33 15.47
C ALA A 683 18.89 33.15 14.56
N ILE A 684 18.88 32.85 13.26
CA ILE A 684 18.10 33.56 12.25
C ILE A 684 17.29 32.56 11.44
N VAL A 685 15.98 32.46 11.71
CA VAL A 685 15.04 31.74 10.84
C VAL A 685 14.74 32.62 9.63
N TYR A 686 14.76 32.04 8.43
CA TYR A 686 14.40 32.72 7.19
C TYR A 686 13.31 31.93 6.46
N ASP A 687 12.17 32.59 6.22
CA ASP A 687 11.12 32.12 5.33
C ASP A 687 11.49 32.53 3.90
N ILE A 688 11.88 31.54 3.09
CA ILE A 688 12.42 31.68 1.73
C ILE A 688 11.32 32.11 0.75
N GLU A 689 10.09 31.68 0.98
CA GLU A 689 8.91 31.99 0.15
C GLU A 689 8.42 33.42 0.40
N ASN A 690 8.22 33.78 1.66
CA ASN A 690 7.65 35.07 2.07
C ASN A 690 8.72 36.16 2.24
N ASN A 691 10.01 35.80 2.14
CA ASN A 691 11.17 36.66 2.32
C ASN A 691 11.16 37.42 3.68
N THR A 692 10.87 36.70 4.77
CA THR A 692 10.82 37.26 6.13
C THR A 692 11.81 36.56 7.06
N THR A 693 12.27 37.25 8.11
CA THR A 693 13.19 36.69 9.11
C THR A 693 12.69 36.82 10.53
N ILE A 694 13.01 35.81 11.35
CA ILE A 694 12.90 35.86 12.81
C ILE A 694 14.33 35.76 13.36
N ILE A 695 14.79 36.81 14.03
CA ILE A 695 16.15 36.95 14.57
C ILE A 695 16.06 36.91 16.09
N LYS A 696 16.80 35.99 16.74
CA LYS A 696 16.85 35.89 18.20
C LYS A 696 18.28 35.72 18.69
N ASP A 697 18.67 36.55 19.65
CA ASP A 697 19.94 36.43 20.35
C ASP A 697 19.78 35.42 21.48
N LEU A 698 20.51 34.31 21.43
CA LEU A 698 20.50 33.26 22.44
C LEU A 698 21.52 33.59 23.52
N THR A 699 21.18 34.57 24.36
CA THR A 699 22.06 35.26 25.35
C THR A 699 22.65 34.40 26.47
N HIS A 700 22.49 33.07 26.41
CA HIS A 700 23.10 32.10 27.31
C HIS A 700 24.25 31.33 26.64
N VAL A 701 24.46 31.49 25.33
CA VAL A 701 25.35 30.67 24.50
C VAL A 701 26.46 31.53 23.93
N LYS A 702 27.70 31.32 24.38
CA LYS A 702 28.84 32.06 23.84
C LYS A 702 29.28 31.52 22.47
N TRP A 703 29.62 32.43 21.56
CA TRP A 703 30.21 32.12 20.25
C TRP A 703 31.67 32.57 20.22
N TYR A 704 32.58 31.63 19.95
CA TYR A 704 34.01 31.87 19.72
C TYR A 704 34.41 31.45 18.28
N LYS A 705 35.57 31.90 17.80
CA LYS A 705 35.98 31.81 16.38
C LYS A 705 37.15 30.85 16.18
N GLU A 706 37.15 30.11 15.08
CA GLU A 706 38.34 29.39 14.59
C GLU A 706 39.37 30.35 13.98
N ASP A 707 40.61 29.91 13.79
CA ASP A 707 41.71 30.79 13.33
C ASP A 707 41.70 31.05 11.80
N VAL A 708 42.79 31.57 11.24
CA VAL A 708 42.91 31.88 9.79
C VAL A 708 43.64 30.79 8.99
N GLU A 709 44.16 29.76 9.65
CA GLU A 709 45.00 28.70 9.07
C GLU A 709 44.34 27.32 9.16
N GLY A 710 43.16 27.21 9.79
CA GLY A 710 42.45 25.96 10.02
C GLY A 710 43.01 25.17 11.21
N ASN A 711 43.77 25.84 12.07
CA ASN A 711 44.38 25.25 13.25
C ASN A 711 43.52 25.52 14.49
N PHE A 712 43.43 24.53 15.39
CA PHE A 712 42.86 24.72 16.73
C PHE A 712 43.85 25.51 17.62
N VAL A 713 44.05 26.79 17.30
CA VAL A 713 44.84 27.70 18.14
C VAL A 713 44.04 28.04 19.39
N VAL A 714 44.50 27.46 20.50
CA VAL A 714 44.10 27.84 21.85
C VAL A 714 44.44 29.32 22.07
N ASP A 715 43.45 30.21 22.04
CA ASP A 715 43.59 31.48 22.73
C ASP A 715 43.70 31.18 24.24
N SER A 716 44.64 31.84 24.90
CA SER A 716 45.24 31.38 26.15
C SER A 716 44.41 31.68 27.41
N GLY A 717 43.09 31.52 27.31
CA GLY A 717 42.13 31.63 28.39
C GLY A 717 40.85 30.82 28.13
N GLU A 718 40.78 29.64 28.74
CA GLU A 718 39.57 28.80 28.89
C GLU A 718 38.88 28.37 27.57
N ASN A 719 39.43 27.32 26.96
CA ASN A 719 38.92 26.64 25.75
C ASN A 719 37.45 26.17 25.89
N ASN A 720 36.48 26.84 25.25
CA ASN A 720 35.08 26.42 25.25
C ASN A 720 34.30 26.79 23.97
N GLN A 721 33.94 25.80 23.13
CA GLN A 721 32.88 25.94 22.12
C GLN A 721 31.55 25.46 22.72
N ILE A 722 30.58 26.36 22.90
CA ILE A 722 29.32 26.03 23.62
C ILE A 722 28.24 25.45 22.69
N PHE A 723 28.38 25.59 21.37
CA PHE A 723 27.44 25.00 20.40
C PHE A 723 28.11 24.47 19.14
N ASP A 724 27.49 23.45 18.57
CA ASP A 724 28.00 22.67 17.46
C ASP A 724 27.35 23.05 16.13
N TRP A 725 26.04 22.82 16.01
CA TRP A 725 25.24 23.08 14.80
C TRP A 725 23.81 23.49 15.16
N ILE A 726 23.10 24.06 14.18
CA ILE A 726 21.67 24.41 14.26
C ILE A 726 21.01 24.13 12.91
N SER A 727 19.80 23.56 12.91
CA SER A 727 19.05 23.23 11.69
C SER A 727 17.56 23.37 11.90
N VAL A 728 16.83 23.73 10.83
CA VAL A 728 15.39 23.44 10.76
C VAL A 728 15.17 21.92 10.64
N SER A 729 14.06 21.43 11.15
CA SER A 729 13.63 20.02 11.02
C SER A 729 13.05 19.72 9.63
N PRO A 730 13.02 18.45 9.18
CA PRO A 730 12.72 18.10 7.78
C PRO A 730 11.40 18.64 7.21
N LEU A 731 10.36 18.83 8.03
CA LEU A 731 9.06 19.34 7.59
C LEU A 731 8.81 20.80 8.01
N GLY A 732 9.86 21.56 8.37
CA GLY A 732 9.75 22.99 8.67
C GLY A 732 9.01 23.32 9.98
N LYS A 733 8.80 22.35 10.87
CA LYS A 733 7.95 22.51 12.08
C LYS A 733 8.71 22.94 13.32
N SER A 734 10.00 22.62 13.42
CA SER A 734 10.83 22.90 14.59
C SER A 734 12.28 23.16 14.20
N ILE A 735 13.08 23.60 15.17
CA ILE A 735 14.50 23.91 15.01
C ILE A 735 15.26 23.11 16.06
N LEU A 736 16.28 22.35 15.64
CA LEU A 736 17.19 21.66 16.56
C LEU A 736 18.51 22.41 16.69
N ILE A 737 19.04 22.49 17.91
CA ILE A 737 20.38 23.00 18.20
C ILE A 737 21.16 21.95 18.98
N ASN A 738 22.42 21.73 18.61
CA ASN A 738 23.36 20.91 19.36
C ASN A 738 24.29 21.78 20.20
N TRP A 739 24.29 21.55 21.51
CA TRP A 739 25.18 22.18 22.49
C TRP A 739 26.36 21.26 22.82
N GLN A 740 27.56 21.82 22.99
CA GLN A 740 28.76 21.09 23.40
C GLN A 740 29.15 21.40 24.86
N ASP A 741 29.97 20.52 25.45
CA ASP A 741 30.40 20.56 26.85
C ASP A 741 31.58 21.51 27.08
N GLU A 742 31.70 22.01 28.32
CA GLU A 742 32.94 22.62 28.81
C GLU A 742 33.83 21.57 29.52
N PRO A 743 35.16 21.54 29.30
CA PRO A 743 36.04 20.62 30.02
C PRO A 743 36.34 21.13 31.44
N GLU A 744 36.38 20.20 32.39
CA GLU A 744 36.92 20.35 33.75
C GLU A 744 36.16 21.23 34.78
N ASN A 745 34.83 21.21 34.81
CA ASN A 745 34.10 21.56 36.05
C ASN A 745 32.91 20.62 36.38
N PRO A 746 33.05 19.71 37.38
CA PRO A 746 32.01 18.76 37.76
C PRO A 746 30.83 19.37 38.55
N ASN A 747 30.81 20.68 38.79
CA ASN A 747 29.82 21.35 39.66
C ASN A 747 28.96 22.41 38.94
N THR A 748 28.95 22.47 37.60
CA THR A 748 28.18 23.45 36.81
C THR A 748 27.22 22.78 35.85
N GLU A 749 25.96 23.23 35.82
CA GLU A 749 24.84 22.59 35.10
C GLU A 749 24.82 22.89 33.58
N ILE A 750 25.92 22.67 32.88
CA ILE A 750 25.92 22.50 31.42
C ILE A 750 26.33 21.06 31.14
N ARG A 751 25.48 20.37 30.36
CA ARG A 751 25.81 19.12 29.68
C ARG A 751 25.47 19.30 28.20
N ALA A 752 26.34 18.86 27.30
CA ALA A 752 26.11 18.82 25.86
C ALA A 752 24.70 18.26 25.57
N SER A 753 23.97 18.78 24.59
CA SER A 753 22.57 18.35 24.41
C SER A 753 21.96 18.76 23.09
N ILE A 754 20.94 18.00 22.67
CA ILE A 754 20.09 18.36 21.53
C ILE A 754 18.81 18.98 22.07
N ASP A 755 18.58 20.26 21.77
CA ASP A 755 17.39 21.00 22.18
C ASP A 755 16.49 21.34 21.00
N GLN A 756 15.18 21.20 21.22
CA GLN A 756 14.12 21.48 20.24
C GLN A 756 13.47 22.83 20.54
N TYR A 757 13.34 23.65 19.51
CA TYR A 757 12.71 24.97 19.51
C TYR A 757 11.57 25.04 18.49
N ASP A 758 10.61 25.95 18.72
CA ASP A 758 9.61 26.30 17.71
C ASP A 758 10.22 27.20 16.61
N MET A 759 9.46 27.45 15.54
CA MET A 759 9.88 28.33 14.44
C MET A 759 9.95 29.83 14.84
N GLN A 760 9.60 30.18 16.09
CA GLN A 760 9.78 31.48 16.71
C GLN A 760 10.97 31.48 17.70
N LEU A 761 11.81 30.43 17.65
CA LEU A 761 12.99 30.20 18.47
C LEU A 761 12.69 30.18 19.98
N ASN A 762 11.49 29.78 20.40
CA ASN A 762 11.17 29.48 21.80
C ASN A 762 11.50 28.01 22.10
N PHE A 763 12.11 27.77 23.26
CA PHE A 763 12.48 26.43 23.70
C PHE A 763 11.22 25.58 23.97
N ILE A 764 11.14 24.41 23.35
CA ILE A 764 10.08 23.42 23.58
C ILE A 764 10.55 22.43 24.63
N ARG A 765 11.65 21.73 24.37
CA ARG A 765 12.21 20.68 25.25
C ARG A 765 13.66 20.34 24.88
N LYS A 766 14.33 19.64 25.80
CA LYS A 766 15.53 18.86 25.51
C LYS A 766 15.13 17.51 24.94
N LEU A 767 15.76 17.09 23.85
CA LEU A 767 15.58 15.77 23.24
C LEU A 767 16.58 14.76 23.80
N ALA A 768 17.86 15.14 23.85
CA ALA A 768 18.94 14.26 24.28
C ALA A 768 19.90 14.95 25.26
N ASP A 769 20.36 14.19 26.25
CA ASP A 769 21.23 14.64 27.35
C ASP A 769 22.72 14.74 27.03
N HIS A 770 23.09 14.28 25.84
CA HIS A 770 24.40 14.41 25.19
C HIS A 770 24.13 14.56 23.70
N GLY A 771 24.71 15.56 23.04
CA GLY A 771 24.60 15.74 21.59
C GLY A 771 25.74 15.04 20.85
N ASN A 772 25.48 14.54 19.63
CA ASN A 772 26.45 13.75 18.89
C ASN A 772 26.27 13.78 17.36
N HIS A 773 26.95 12.87 16.65
CA HIS A 773 26.97 12.73 15.18
C HIS A 773 25.66 12.13 14.61
N GLY A 774 24.51 12.60 15.10
CA GLY A 774 23.17 12.21 14.68
C GLY A 774 22.48 13.19 13.72
N ASP A 775 21.57 12.68 12.92
CA ASP A 775 20.87 13.38 11.83
C ASP A 775 19.34 13.34 12.01
N MET A 776 18.60 14.20 11.30
CA MET A 776 17.13 14.18 11.30
C MET A 776 16.57 13.44 10.08
N GLY A 777 15.49 12.70 10.29
CA GLY A 777 14.82 11.90 9.26
C GLY A 777 13.30 11.85 9.42
N LEU A 778 12.68 10.94 8.67
CA LEU A 778 11.25 10.63 8.76
C LEU A 778 11.05 9.16 9.12
N ASP A 779 10.21 8.88 10.13
CA ASP A 779 9.75 7.51 10.43
C ASP A 779 8.83 6.96 9.32
N GLU A 780 8.44 5.69 9.42
CA GLU A 780 7.60 5.02 8.41
C GLU A 780 6.22 5.70 8.23
N ASN A 781 5.76 6.45 9.24
CA ASN A 781 4.51 7.22 9.23
C ASN A 781 4.69 8.67 8.75
N GLY A 782 5.91 9.06 8.33
CA GLY A 782 6.23 10.41 7.89
C GLY A 782 6.38 11.43 9.03
N LYS A 783 6.53 11.00 10.28
CA LYS A 783 6.85 11.89 11.42
C LYS A 783 8.33 12.20 11.45
N GLU A 784 8.67 13.42 11.89
CA GLU A 784 10.06 13.82 12.06
C GLU A 784 10.70 13.14 13.28
N VAL A 785 11.88 12.58 13.07
CA VAL A 785 12.74 12.00 14.12
C VAL A 785 14.13 12.61 14.07
N TYR A 786 14.83 12.58 15.21
CA TYR A 786 16.27 12.81 15.29
C TYR A 786 16.96 11.51 15.76
N VAL A 787 17.96 11.03 15.03
CA VAL A 787 18.61 9.74 15.29
C VAL A 787 20.09 9.94 15.57
N GLN A 788 20.59 9.44 16.71
CA GLN A 788 22.00 9.58 17.09
C GLN A 788 22.58 8.36 17.81
N PHE A 789 23.91 8.25 17.78
CA PHE A 789 24.67 7.45 18.74
C PHE A 789 24.63 8.12 20.12
N GLY A 790 24.11 7.41 21.12
CA GLY A 790 24.16 7.80 22.52
C GLY A 790 25.49 7.41 23.17
N PHE A 791 25.96 8.26 24.07
CA PHE A 791 27.21 8.08 24.82
C PHE A 791 26.98 8.23 26.33
N GLY A 792 27.96 7.75 27.10
CA GLY A 792 28.00 7.93 28.55
C GLY A 792 26.81 7.31 29.29
N ASN A 793 26.40 7.99 30.35
CA ASN A 793 25.17 7.73 31.09
C ASN A 793 24.24 8.95 30.94
N ASP A 794 22.93 8.79 31.09
CA ASP A 794 21.96 9.91 31.04
C ASP A 794 21.98 10.79 32.32
N ARG A 795 21.03 11.72 32.46
CA ARG A 795 20.90 12.54 33.69
C ARG A 795 20.55 11.73 34.94
N GLU A 796 19.87 10.60 34.81
CA GLU A 796 19.48 9.73 35.93
C GLU A 796 20.62 8.78 36.33
N GLY A 797 21.58 8.56 35.42
CA GLY A 797 22.76 7.72 35.62
C GLY A 797 22.67 6.36 34.93
N ASN A 798 21.65 6.10 34.13
CA ASN A 798 21.49 4.86 33.37
C ASN A 798 22.49 4.83 32.19
N ASN A 799 22.93 3.65 31.76
CA ASN A 799 23.78 3.50 30.58
C ASN A 799 23.03 3.98 29.32
N ASN A 800 23.55 5.02 28.66
CA ASN A 800 22.91 5.67 27.52
C ASN A 800 23.52 5.26 26.15
N ARG A 801 24.47 4.30 26.18
CA ARG A 801 25.15 3.79 24.98
C ARG A 801 24.19 2.90 24.17
N ALA A 802 23.60 3.46 23.13
CA ALA A 802 22.86 2.76 22.09
C ALA A 802 22.68 3.72 20.90
N ILE A 803 22.17 3.25 19.77
CA ILE A 803 21.65 4.12 18.70
C ILE A 803 20.18 4.38 19.00
N TRP A 804 19.81 5.65 19.10
CA TRP A 804 18.51 6.10 19.59
C TRP A 804 17.78 6.92 18.53
N SER A 805 16.49 6.66 18.35
CA SER A 805 15.55 7.56 17.67
C SER A 805 14.80 8.42 18.68
N TYR A 806 14.74 9.73 18.44
CA TYR A 806 14.02 10.72 19.24
C TYR A 806 12.92 11.35 18.37
N PRO A 807 11.66 10.90 18.47
CA PRO A 807 10.54 11.51 17.76
C PRO A 807 10.35 12.98 18.16
N LEU A 808 10.16 13.85 17.16
CA LEU A 808 10.03 15.29 17.38
C LEU A 808 8.65 15.72 17.87
N ASP A 809 7.65 14.83 17.85
CA ASP A 809 6.25 15.12 18.22
C ASP A 809 5.96 15.10 19.74
N GLY A 810 6.85 14.55 20.56
CA GLY A 810 6.68 14.40 22.01
C GLY A 810 6.67 12.96 22.50
N THR A 811 6.58 11.97 21.60
CA THR A 811 6.59 10.55 21.97
C THR A 811 7.95 10.07 22.50
N GLN A 812 7.96 8.92 23.17
CA GLN A 812 9.13 8.37 23.86
C GLN A 812 10.23 7.97 22.85
N ARG A 813 11.50 8.15 23.23
CA ARG A 813 12.64 7.70 22.43
C ARG A 813 12.66 6.17 22.28
N ILE A 814 13.12 5.70 21.13
CA ILE A 814 13.20 4.30 20.76
C ILE A 814 14.67 3.88 20.71
N GLU A 815 15.04 2.77 21.35
CA GLU A 815 16.34 2.15 21.12
C GLU A 815 16.30 1.39 19.80
N LEU A 816 17.19 1.74 18.87
CA LEU A 816 17.30 1.08 17.57
C LEU A 816 18.31 -0.06 17.61
N LEU A 817 19.49 0.17 18.22
CA LEU A 817 20.59 -0.78 18.26
C LEU A 817 21.44 -0.63 19.54
N PRO A 818 21.79 -1.71 20.26
CA PRO A 818 22.42 -1.63 21.58
C PRO A 818 23.91 -1.20 21.58
N SER A 819 24.39 -0.84 22.78
CA SER A 819 25.74 -0.33 23.11
C SER A 819 26.96 -0.91 22.39
N LYS A 820 26.91 -2.16 21.92
CA LYS A 820 28.01 -2.90 21.28
C LYS A 820 28.25 -2.48 19.81
N TYR A 821 27.45 -1.56 19.29
CA TYR A 821 27.50 -1.03 17.92
C TYR A 821 27.91 0.44 17.87
N GLY A 822 28.82 0.86 18.76
CA GLY A 822 29.11 2.26 19.03
C GLY A 822 30.05 2.95 18.02
N GLY A 823 29.91 4.27 17.92
CA GLY A 823 30.81 5.15 17.18
C GLY A 823 30.56 5.18 15.67
N GLY A 824 30.78 6.35 15.08
CA GLY A 824 30.54 6.63 13.66
C GLY A 824 29.62 7.82 13.44
N HIS A 825 28.75 7.75 12.42
CA HIS A 825 27.84 8.82 12.02
C HIS A 825 26.52 8.27 11.50
N VAL A 826 25.45 9.08 11.62
CA VAL A 826 24.14 8.86 11.05
C VAL A 826 23.94 9.72 9.79
N SER A 827 23.25 9.18 8.80
CA SER A 827 22.69 9.89 7.65
C SER A 827 21.25 9.43 7.44
N CYS A 828 20.30 10.33 7.68
CA CYS A 828 18.86 10.15 7.51
C CYS A 828 18.37 10.89 6.25
N ARG A 829 19.23 10.98 5.23
CA ARG A 829 19.04 11.79 4.02
C ARG A 829 18.14 11.12 2.96
N ASN A 830 17.63 9.93 3.24
CA ASN A 830 16.75 9.12 2.41
C ASN A 830 15.28 9.60 2.41
N TYR A 831 15.04 10.89 2.14
CA TYR A 831 13.71 11.53 2.25
C TYR A 831 12.65 11.05 1.23
N ARG A 832 13.00 10.15 0.30
CA ARG A 832 12.06 9.44 -0.59
C ARG A 832 11.83 7.98 -0.17
N GLN A 833 12.52 7.50 0.88
CA GLN A 833 12.29 6.19 1.51
C GLN A 833 12.25 6.35 3.05
N ASN A 834 11.05 6.63 3.57
CA ASN A 834 10.80 6.82 4.99
C ASN A 834 11.05 5.54 5.83
N GLY A 835 11.19 5.69 7.14
CA GLY A 835 11.26 4.57 8.09
C GLY A 835 12.65 3.95 8.29
N TRP A 836 13.67 4.47 7.63
CA TRP A 836 15.07 4.03 7.75
C TRP A 836 16.00 5.22 8.00
N CYS A 837 17.12 4.98 8.69
CA CYS A 837 18.31 5.84 8.61
C CYS A 837 19.54 4.98 8.39
N TYR A 838 20.60 5.58 7.85
CA TYR A 838 21.80 4.87 7.43
C TYR A 838 22.98 5.27 8.29
N LEU A 839 23.88 4.31 8.51
CA LEU A 839 24.90 4.34 9.54
C LEU A 839 26.22 3.88 8.94
N SER A 840 27.30 4.52 9.36
CA SER A 840 28.62 3.89 9.39
C SER A 840 28.96 3.57 10.84
N THR A 841 29.28 2.33 11.15
CA THR A 841 29.79 1.91 12.48
C THR A 841 31.31 1.97 12.54
N SER A 842 31.87 2.28 13.71
CA SER A 842 33.33 2.46 13.88
C SER A 842 33.99 1.57 14.93
N GLN A 843 33.24 0.68 15.58
CA GLN A 843 33.78 -0.23 16.61
C GLN A 843 34.60 -1.35 15.97
N GLU A 844 35.62 -1.85 16.67
CA GLU A 844 36.41 -2.97 16.16
C GLU A 844 35.56 -4.24 16.09
N GLY A 845 35.59 -4.92 14.93
CA GLY A 845 34.66 -6.00 14.59
C GLY A 845 33.31 -5.55 14.01
N PHE A 846 32.99 -4.25 14.05
CA PHE A 846 31.77 -3.66 13.50
C PHE A 846 32.12 -2.36 12.74
N ARG A 847 32.76 -2.52 11.57
CA ARG A 847 33.18 -1.42 10.69
C ARG A 847 32.42 -1.46 9.36
N GLU A 848 31.11 -1.26 9.44
CA GLU A 848 30.18 -1.55 8.36
C GLU A 848 29.39 -0.31 7.96
N ALA A 849 28.94 -0.29 6.71
CA ALA A 849 27.95 0.66 6.22
C ALA A 849 26.61 -0.08 6.07
N LEU A 850 25.56 0.43 6.72
CA LEU A 850 24.30 -0.28 6.93
C LEU A 850 23.10 0.68 7.09
N GLY A 851 21.90 0.19 6.85
CA GLY A 851 20.64 0.84 7.22
C GLY A 851 20.07 0.24 8.51
N VAL A 852 19.38 1.04 9.32
CA VAL A 852 18.61 0.62 10.49
C VAL A 852 17.17 1.11 10.37
N LYS A 853 16.20 0.25 10.71
CA LYS A 853 14.77 0.60 10.71
C LYS A 853 14.43 1.43 11.96
N LEU A 854 13.54 2.42 11.81
CA LEU A 854 13.25 3.44 12.81
C LEU A 854 12.12 3.09 13.80
N ASP A 855 11.51 1.92 13.63
CA ASP A 855 10.35 1.43 14.40
C ASP A 855 10.73 0.71 15.71
N GLY A 856 12.03 0.49 15.97
CA GLY A 856 12.51 -0.23 17.15
C GLY A 856 12.51 -1.76 17.03
N THR A 857 12.29 -2.32 15.84
CA THR A 857 12.51 -3.76 15.57
C THR A 857 13.94 -4.22 15.82
N GLY A 858 14.91 -3.31 15.65
CA GLY A 858 16.33 -3.64 15.52
C GLY A 858 16.71 -4.17 14.14
N ALA A 859 15.78 -4.15 13.17
CA ALA A 859 16.04 -4.61 11.80
C ALA A 859 17.11 -3.74 11.12
N VAL A 860 18.05 -4.42 10.44
CA VAL A 860 19.18 -3.78 9.75
C VAL A 860 19.38 -4.36 8.35
N LYS A 861 19.89 -3.53 7.45
CA LYS A 861 20.36 -3.94 6.12
C LYS A 861 21.85 -3.65 6.04
N ARG A 862 22.70 -4.67 5.95
CA ARG A 862 24.17 -4.53 5.92
C ARG A 862 24.64 -4.51 4.47
N PHE A 863 25.46 -3.54 4.09
CA PHE A 863 25.77 -3.29 2.67
C PHE A 863 27.25 -3.42 2.31
N ALA A 864 28.17 -3.00 3.18
CA ALA A 864 29.61 -3.12 2.92
C ALA A 864 30.43 -3.17 4.21
N GLN A 865 31.51 -3.95 4.21
CA GLN A 865 32.65 -3.65 5.04
C GLN A 865 33.25 -2.32 4.56
N THR A 866 33.46 -1.40 5.49
CA THR A 866 34.04 -0.09 5.16
C THR A 866 35.56 -0.14 5.04
N HIS A 867 36.18 -1.23 5.46
CA HIS A 867 37.63 -1.48 5.52
C HIS A 867 38.48 -0.41 6.25
N PHE A 868 37.92 0.59 6.93
CA PHE A 868 38.75 1.65 7.53
C PHE A 868 39.58 1.13 8.72
N LEU A 869 40.77 1.72 8.92
CA LEU A 869 41.57 1.62 10.14
C LEU A 869 41.65 2.99 10.81
N ASN A 870 41.55 3.02 12.14
CA ASN A 870 41.90 4.21 12.93
C ASN A 870 43.41 4.21 13.16
N ASP A 871 44.11 5.16 12.54
CA ASP A 871 45.57 5.33 12.58
C ASP A 871 46.03 6.42 13.58
N GLY A 872 45.12 6.92 14.43
CA GLY A 872 45.40 7.94 15.44
C GLY A 872 45.10 9.38 15.00
N GLY A 873 44.51 9.57 13.82
CA GLY A 873 43.89 10.84 13.43
C GLY A 873 42.59 11.15 14.19
N ASN A 874 42.05 12.37 14.01
CA ASN A 874 40.83 12.80 14.68
C ASN A 874 39.55 12.12 14.14
N GLY A 875 39.19 11.01 14.78
CA GLY A 875 37.82 10.72 15.23
C GLY A 875 36.80 10.17 14.23
N ASP A 876 36.63 10.80 13.07
CA ASP A 876 35.49 10.57 12.19
C ASP A 876 35.67 9.30 11.32
N GLY A 877 34.87 8.25 11.58
CA GLY A 877 34.93 6.90 10.97
C GLY A 877 34.59 6.83 9.47
N ALA A 878 33.74 5.90 9.01
CA ALA A 878 33.47 5.78 7.56
C ALA A 878 32.43 6.79 7.02
N ASN A 879 31.78 7.56 7.90
CA ASN A 879 30.85 8.66 7.58
C ASN A 879 29.87 8.34 6.44
N ALA A 880 29.10 7.26 6.54
CA ALA A 880 28.20 6.84 5.46
C ALA A 880 27.12 7.91 5.16
N ILE A 881 26.80 8.08 3.87
CA ILE A 881 25.81 9.05 3.36
C ILE A 881 24.90 8.34 2.36
N VAL A 882 23.59 8.41 2.56
CA VAL A 882 22.60 7.71 1.73
C VAL A 882 22.06 8.59 0.60
N SER A 883 21.64 7.96 -0.50
CA SER A 883 20.88 8.58 -1.59
C SER A 883 19.47 9.01 -1.15
N PRO A 884 18.85 9.99 -1.82
CA PRO A 884 17.47 10.42 -1.54
C PRO A 884 16.44 9.30 -1.49
N ASP A 885 16.58 8.29 -2.35
CA ASP A 885 15.67 7.13 -2.45
C ASP A 885 16.07 5.91 -1.60
N GLY A 886 17.16 6.01 -0.83
CA GLY A 886 17.63 4.93 0.02
C GLY A 886 18.22 3.71 -0.70
N THR A 887 18.41 3.72 -2.03
CA THR A 887 18.94 2.57 -2.80
C THR A 887 20.46 2.52 -2.94
N GLN A 888 21.17 3.57 -2.50
CA GLN A 888 22.62 3.70 -2.67
C GLN A 888 23.25 4.46 -1.51
N MET A 889 24.55 4.30 -1.33
CA MET A 889 25.31 5.07 -0.35
C MET A 889 26.75 5.38 -0.81
N ILE A 890 27.37 6.34 -0.15
CA ILE A 890 28.81 6.57 -0.19
C ILE A 890 29.40 6.56 1.22
N PHE A 891 30.63 6.06 1.36
CA PHE A 891 31.40 6.10 2.62
C PHE A 891 32.87 6.42 2.32
N LYS A 892 33.59 7.01 3.30
CA LYS A 892 35.03 7.30 3.21
C LYS A 892 35.86 6.18 3.85
N SER A 893 37.04 5.87 3.32
CA SER A 893 37.93 4.87 3.89
C SER A 893 39.39 5.02 3.46
N ASN A 894 40.32 4.73 4.37
CA ASN A 894 41.74 4.47 4.07
C ASN A 894 42.00 2.99 3.65
N TRP A 895 40.97 2.16 3.55
CA TRP A 895 41.03 0.77 3.06
C TRP A 895 42.12 -0.10 3.73
N ALA A 896 42.16 -0.04 5.06
CA ALA A 896 43.13 -0.71 5.92
C ALA A 896 44.61 -0.34 5.66
N GLU A 897 44.88 0.75 4.93
CA GLU A 897 46.20 1.33 4.79
C GLU A 897 46.48 2.27 5.98
N ASN A 898 47.41 1.91 6.85
CA ASN A 898 47.81 2.71 8.02
C ASN A 898 48.49 4.02 7.59
N GLY A 899 47.90 5.18 7.90
CA GLY A 899 48.31 6.47 7.34
C GLY A 899 47.92 6.66 5.86
N GLY A 900 47.02 5.81 5.36
CA GLY A 900 46.58 5.78 3.98
C GLY A 900 45.63 6.92 3.60
N ILE A 901 45.49 7.13 2.29
CA ILE A 901 44.66 8.21 1.77
C ILE A 901 43.18 7.82 1.78
N TRP A 902 42.40 8.61 2.52
CA TRP A 902 40.97 8.47 2.74
C TRP A 902 40.14 8.84 1.51
N ASP A 903 39.93 7.87 0.62
CA ASP A 903 39.06 7.99 -0.55
C ASP A 903 37.58 7.78 -0.22
N SER A 904 36.69 8.16 -1.13
CA SER A 904 35.26 7.88 -1.05
C SER A 904 34.89 6.69 -1.96
N TYR A 905 33.99 5.85 -1.47
CA TYR A 905 33.53 4.61 -2.10
C TYR A 905 32.01 4.65 -2.19
N HIS A 906 31.47 4.17 -3.30
CA HIS A 906 30.04 4.02 -3.56
C HIS A 906 29.62 2.56 -3.37
N VAL A 907 28.42 2.35 -2.83
CA VAL A 907 27.76 1.05 -2.78
C VAL A 907 26.36 1.21 -3.37
N LYS A 908 26.01 0.28 -4.25
CA LYS A 908 24.63 0.06 -4.68
C LYS A 908 24.19 -1.33 -4.25
N PHE A 909 22.92 -1.42 -3.87
CA PHE A 909 22.24 -2.60 -3.35
C PHE A 909 20.80 -2.66 -3.89
#